data_AF-A0A8D0DDS9-F1
#
_entry.id   AF-A0A8D0DDS9-F1
#
_cell.length_a   1.000
_cell.length_b   1.000
_cell.length_c   1.000
_cell.angle_alpha   90.00
_cell.angle_beta   90.00
_cell.angle_gamma   90.00
#
_symmetry.space_group_name_H-M   'P 1'
#
loop_
_entity.id
_entity.type
_entity.pdbx_description
1 polymer ?
#
loop_
_entity_poly.entity_id
_entity_poly.type
_entity_poly.pdbx_seq_one_letter_code
_entity_poly.pdbx_strand_id
1 'polypeptide(L)'
;NPKLDIVYSCVLYTSVPIDLSWCVLQHSPFFYVTLFTIIECLRYATAGELPPGSKGGAFVHDPKDAHETDVRAQIRLLFSDVNGEKVTIHRSMSCTQKAKNYSFKSLEQVITRIKDGEKVSLSSKCGELDREMISSLGVSKPVLNHVIFCHQEESNWPLSEGKALKDKFDSIFAATKYIKALETMRQLRLKQSHTVKECQVELRYLKQNKEKAQQIRETVATKEAQLIASRDSIQQIESQIDPLENRLTDIDMKLGKVMKLDNDIKALDSRKKQMEEDNKELEGTMEQVFQGSDEQLQDIYQNHQRTVREKERRLTDCQKELERAGRECQRLNRVKADLLVEQGRLQLEADRHSQNIKNRDTQVRSLSSYLEMEGYDRPPFTTLQLDSFHRHVTQRLEQEKETASQVMADLQEKEQQKQQSIDEMRDKKTGLERTVELKRDLQGKKQQELRNIRAELQRLEGSSSRLQELENELAKVERELQSAVQSSNVEEKAELDHAQRQLDQEMELLNTHTTARTQVDMLKKDKVTCNLISSQRGSGVIAGHFPNKRELEDWIYAKSKEINNTRDRLAKLNKDLASSEQNKSHIAAEVRKKEQQLVIDEEKFFSVCGSQDLEQDLGKLREDLEKISKQRAMLAGATAVYTQFISQLTEEREPCCPVCQRTFPSESDLQEVISDMQSKLRLVPDKLKNTEQDLKRKEKKRDEMMALRPVRQSIVQFQEKELPELRNRLQTVNREIERLKGDVEEQETLLATLMSEEETAKACLQDISLMDRYLMDLKELERKLAQQAAKLQGVDLTRTVQQVSQEKQETQHKLDTTSSKMELKRKLIQDQQDQIQVLKGAVNETRAEKLQLSSDMQKQQQLEEQCVEFTTEIQALTRDIREAKEQLSPLAAALEKLQQERLELVERKRQRQEEGQEKQKESELQETNTQLHEAEKYKDKINKEMGNIRQDIDTQKVQERWLQDNLTLRKRMEELKELVAKREALMKDMEHYTFINHLERREADRKLEDLKKNRSIALGRQKGFEEEILHHRKELREDQYDKADERYKNKMITMRTTELVIKDLDLYYKALDQTIMKFHSMKMDEINKIIRDLWRSTYRGQDIEYVEIRSDVDENSSAGVRRRVYNYRVVMVKGDTALDMRGRCSAGQKVLASLIIRLALAETFCLNCGILALDEPTTNLDRDNIESLAHALVEIIKSRSRQRNFQLLIITHDEDFVELLGRSSYIEHFYRIRKNQDQNSEITKCSITSLSSYLQ
;
A
#
# COMPACT_ATOMS: atom_id res chain seq x y z
N ASN A 1 85.04 -12.47 -40.94
CA ASN A 1 84.81 -12.14 -39.53
C ASN A 1 83.70 -13.00 -38.99
N PRO A 2 83.95 -13.72 -37.89
CA PRO A 2 83.24 -14.95 -37.55
C PRO A 2 81.77 -14.65 -37.28
N LYS A 3 80.93 -15.51 -37.83
CA LYS A 3 79.50 -15.61 -37.59
C LYS A 3 79.31 -15.84 -36.09
N LEU A 4 78.62 -14.92 -35.39
CA LEU A 4 78.15 -15.20 -34.04
C LEU A 4 77.07 -16.29 -34.14
N ASP A 5 77.47 -17.54 -33.90
CA ASP A 5 76.55 -18.56 -33.43
C ASP A 5 76.13 -18.15 -32.01
N ILE A 6 75.01 -17.43 -31.89
CA ILE A 6 74.44 -17.13 -30.57
C ILE A 6 73.74 -18.41 -30.11
N VAL A 7 74.37 -19.12 -29.17
CA VAL A 7 73.84 -20.31 -28.52
C VAL A 7 72.99 -19.86 -27.33
N TYR A 8 71.74 -20.30 -27.26
CA TYR A 8 70.87 -20.01 -26.12
C TYR A 8 70.48 -21.31 -25.40
N SER A 9 70.37 -21.21 -24.08
CA SER A 9 70.03 -22.29 -23.17
C SER A 9 68.69 -22.00 -22.51
N CYS A 10 67.69 -22.82 -22.79
CA CYS A 10 66.37 -22.78 -22.17
C CYS A 10 66.32 -23.82 -21.05
N VAL A 11 66.19 -23.36 -19.82
CA VAL A 11 66.09 -24.23 -18.64
C VAL A 11 64.63 -24.33 -18.26
N LEU A 12 64.07 -25.54 -18.37
CA LEU A 12 62.70 -25.83 -17.95
C LEU A 12 62.73 -26.71 -16.71
N TYR A 13 62.17 -26.21 -15.61
CA TYR A 13 61.89 -27.01 -14.42
C TYR A 13 60.41 -27.40 -14.37
N THR A 14 60.12 -28.70 -14.22
CA THR A 14 58.75 -29.24 -14.10
C THR A 14 58.71 -30.35 -13.05
N SER A 15 57.66 -30.35 -12.21
CA SER A 15 57.39 -31.42 -11.23
C SER A 15 56.68 -32.65 -11.81
N VAL A 16 56.32 -32.59 -13.11
CA VAL A 16 55.69 -33.67 -13.89
C VAL A 16 56.39 -33.73 -15.26
N PRO A 17 56.74 -34.91 -15.79
CA PRO A 17 57.43 -35.01 -17.08
C PRO A 17 56.53 -34.46 -18.20
N ILE A 18 56.87 -33.28 -18.71
CA ILE A 18 56.27 -32.73 -19.92
C ILE A 18 57.26 -32.95 -21.06
N ASP A 19 56.76 -33.64 -22.09
CA ASP A 19 57.46 -33.78 -23.36
C ASP A 19 57.25 -32.49 -24.17
N LEU A 20 58.24 -31.59 -24.14
CA LEU A 20 58.29 -30.38 -24.97
C LEU A 20 58.41 -30.68 -26.49
N SER A 21 58.40 -31.96 -26.89
CA SER A 21 58.44 -32.42 -28.28
C SER A 21 57.27 -31.92 -29.16
N TRP A 22 56.28 -31.21 -28.59
CA TRP A 22 55.08 -30.73 -29.29
C TRP A 22 54.88 -29.22 -29.34
N CYS A 23 55.83 -28.38 -28.91
CA CYS A 23 55.96 -27.03 -29.49
C CYS A 23 56.77 -27.10 -30.79
N VAL A 24 56.35 -27.99 -31.68
CA VAL A 24 56.91 -28.14 -33.02
C VAL A 24 55.85 -27.64 -33.98
N LEU A 25 56.18 -26.60 -34.74
CA LEU A 25 55.52 -26.31 -36.00
C LEU A 25 55.66 -27.54 -36.89
N GLN A 26 54.63 -28.39 -36.88
CA GLN A 26 54.62 -29.59 -37.69
C GLN A 26 54.56 -29.22 -39.17
N HIS A 27 55.64 -29.59 -39.87
CA HIS A 27 55.82 -29.64 -41.33
C HIS A 27 55.74 -28.31 -42.10
N SER A 28 56.88 -27.61 -42.15
CA SER A 28 57.37 -26.97 -43.38
C SER A 28 58.89 -26.79 -43.29
N PRO A 29 59.70 -27.04 -44.34
CA PRO A 29 61.17 -27.02 -44.27
C PRO A 29 61.81 -25.62 -44.12
N PHE A 30 61.04 -24.61 -43.72
CA PHE A 30 61.43 -23.21 -43.66
C PHE A 30 60.92 -22.55 -42.38
N PHE A 31 61.63 -22.74 -41.26
CA PHE A 31 61.34 -22.03 -40.01
C PHE A 31 62.62 -21.48 -39.40
N TYR A 32 62.82 -20.17 -39.55
CA TYR A 32 63.80 -19.41 -38.77
C TYR A 32 63.19 -19.11 -37.38
N VAL A 33 63.40 -19.95 -36.36
CA VAL A 33 62.98 -19.60 -34.98
C VAL A 33 64.06 -18.73 -34.34
N THR A 34 63.89 -17.41 -34.34
CA THR A 34 64.65 -16.54 -33.42
C THR A 34 64.05 -16.64 -32.02
N LEU A 35 64.87 -16.80 -30.97
CA LEU A 35 64.40 -17.04 -29.58
C LEU A 35 63.38 -16.03 -29.02
N PHE A 36 63.35 -14.79 -29.55
CA PHE A 36 62.29 -13.78 -29.38
C PHE A 36 60.90 -14.20 -29.91
N THR A 37 60.60 -15.50 -29.97
CA THR A 37 59.29 -15.99 -30.44
C THR A 37 58.60 -16.93 -29.45
N ILE A 38 59.26 -17.47 -28.42
CA ILE A 38 58.61 -18.43 -27.50
C ILE A 38 57.62 -17.70 -26.58
N ILE A 39 58.05 -16.61 -25.93
CA ILE A 39 57.20 -15.81 -25.04
C ILE A 39 56.03 -15.21 -25.82
N GLU A 40 56.28 -14.77 -27.03
CA GLU A 40 55.32 -14.17 -27.93
C GLU A 40 54.33 -15.22 -28.44
N CYS A 41 54.78 -16.43 -28.76
CA CYS A 41 53.91 -17.54 -29.10
C CYS A 41 53.00 -17.91 -27.91
N LEU A 42 53.53 -17.90 -26.68
CA LEU A 42 52.75 -18.16 -25.46
C LEU A 42 51.75 -17.04 -25.20
N ARG A 43 52.12 -15.76 -25.38
CA ARG A 43 51.21 -14.61 -25.32
C ARG A 43 50.10 -14.70 -26.36
N TYR A 44 50.43 -15.08 -27.60
CA TYR A 44 49.44 -15.23 -28.66
C TYR A 44 48.51 -16.42 -28.41
N ALA A 45 49.06 -17.56 -27.99
CA ALA A 45 48.29 -18.76 -27.68
C ALA A 45 47.31 -18.54 -26.51
N THR A 46 47.76 -17.87 -25.45
CA THR A 46 46.98 -17.71 -24.20
C THR A 46 46.11 -16.46 -24.15
N ALA A 47 46.56 -15.35 -24.74
CA ALA A 47 45.89 -14.04 -24.63
C ALA A 47 45.55 -13.39 -25.98
N GLY A 48 45.92 -14.02 -27.11
CA GLY A 48 45.67 -13.49 -28.45
C GLY A 48 46.51 -12.27 -28.83
N GLU A 49 47.54 -11.93 -28.04
CA GLU A 49 48.39 -10.75 -28.27
C GLU A 49 49.50 -11.06 -29.27
N LEU A 50 49.68 -10.18 -30.25
CA LEU A 50 50.79 -10.24 -31.21
C LEU A 50 52.06 -9.60 -30.63
N PRO A 51 53.26 -9.92 -31.15
CA PRO A 51 54.51 -9.30 -30.74
C PRO A 51 54.45 -7.76 -30.86
N PRO A 52 55.03 -7.01 -29.91
CA PRO A 52 55.09 -5.55 -29.98
C PRO A 52 55.80 -5.09 -31.28
N GLY A 53 55.30 -4.02 -31.89
CA GLY A 53 55.86 -3.49 -33.15
C GLY A 53 55.47 -4.24 -34.43
N SER A 54 54.77 -5.38 -34.33
CA SER A 54 54.34 -6.14 -35.50
C SER A 54 53.06 -5.56 -36.13
N LYS A 55 53.16 -5.03 -37.36
CA LYS A 55 51.99 -4.59 -38.15
C LYS A 55 51.22 -5.79 -38.75
N GLY A 56 50.98 -6.82 -37.93
CA GLY A 56 50.29 -8.04 -38.31
C GLY A 56 51.16 -9.11 -38.98
N GLY A 57 52.49 -8.99 -39.07
CA GLY A 57 53.33 -9.96 -39.82
C GLY A 57 54.18 -10.94 -38.99
N ALA A 58 54.22 -10.85 -37.65
CA ALA A 58 55.39 -11.33 -36.91
C ALA A 58 55.53 -12.85 -36.68
N PHE A 59 54.54 -13.68 -37.03
CA PHE A 59 54.63 -15.15 -36.92
C PHE A 59 54.56 -15.88 -38.26
N VAL A 60 54.41 -15.15 -39.36
CA VAL A 60 54.28 -15.72 -40.70
C VAL A 60 55.41 -15.18 -41.56
N HIS A 61 56.16 -16.06 -42.23
CA HIS A 61 57.18 -15.63 -43.18
C HIS A 61 56.58 -14.66 -44.21
N ASP A 62 57.36 -13.65 -44.59
CA ASP A 62 56.95 -12.78 -45.69
C ASP A 62 56.74 -13.67 -46.94
N PRO A 63 55.56 -13.66 -47.56
CA PRO A 63 55.30 -14.48 -48.74
C PRO A 63 56.32 -14.23 -49.87
N LYS A 64 56.95 -13.05 -49.92
CA LYS A 64 58.03 -12.76 -50.87
C LYS A 64 59.30 -13.56 -50.58
N ASP A 65 59.67 -13.69 -49.30
CA ASP A 65 60.86 -14.42 -48.86
C ASP A 65 60.66 -15.94 -48.98
N ALA A 66 59.43 -16.41 -48.78
CA ALA A 66 59.04 -17.82 -48.98
C ALA A 66 58.78 -18.18 -50.45
N HIS A 67 58.76 -17.19 -51.36
CA HIS A 67 58.38 -17.34 -52.77
C HIS A 67 56.98 -17.96 -53.00
N GLU A 68 56.03 -17.68 -52.10
CA GLU A 68 54.65 -18.18 -52.14
C GLU A 68 53.63 -17.02 -52.13
N THR A 69 52.39 -17.27 -52.57
CA THR A 69 51.33 -16.24 -52.58
C THR A 69 50.52 -16.18 -51.27
N ASP A 70 50.42 -17.31 -50.55
CA ASP A 70 49.77 -17.46 -49.26
C ASP A 70 50.64 -18.32 -48.35
N VAL A 71 51.14 -17.74 -47.26
CA VAL A 71 51.93 -18.45 -46.26
C VAL A 71 51.07 -18.64 -45.03
N ARG A 72 51.06 -19.86 -44.47
CA ARG A 72 50.28 -20.21 -43.26
C ARG A 72 51.20 -20.53 -42.10
N ALA A 73 50.77 -20.18 -40.89
CA ALA A 73 51.42 -20.57 -39.66
C ALA A 73 50.39 -21.08 -38.65
N GLN A 74 50.84 -21.93 -37.72
CA GLN A 74 50.00 -22.46 -36.66
C GLN A 74 50.77 -22.59 -35.36
N ILE A 75 50.20 -22.08 -34.27
CA ILE A 75 50.71 -22.26 -32.92
C ILE A 75 49.82 -23.28 -32.23
N ARG A 76 50.43 -24.32 -31.66
CA ARG A 76 49.73 -25.33 -30.85
C ARG A 76 50.27 -25.27 -29.43
N LEU A 77 49.37 -25.26 -28.45
CA LEU A 77 49.72 -25.30 -27.02
C LEU A 77 48.91 -26.39 -26.34
N LEU A 78 49.60 -27.28 -25.64
CA LEU A 78 49.01 -28.26 -24.73
C LEU A 78 49.24 -27.78 -23.30
N PHE A 79 48.18 -27.66 -22.51
CA PHE A 79 48.26 -27.28 -21.11
C PHE A 79 47.28 -28.09 -20.26
N SER A 80 47.40 -28.00 -18.94
CA SER A 80 46.43 -28.56 -18.01
C SER A 80 45.60 -27.41 -17.44
N ASP A 81 44.28 -27.53 -17.45
CA ASP A 81 43.39 -26.50 -16.92
C ASP A 81 43.39 -26.47 -15.38
N VAL A 82 42.62 -25.55 -14.78
CA VAL A 82 42.45 -25.43 -13.32
C VAL A 82 41.94 -26.72 -12.64
N ASN A 83 41.30 -27.63 -13.39
CA ASN A 83 40.79 -28.91 -12.90
C ASN A 83 41.80 -30.06 -13.13
N GLY A 84 42.93 -29.80 -13.80
CA GLY A 84 43.95 -30.78 -14.15
C GLY A 84 43.69 -31.54 -15.45
N GLU A 85 42.68 -31.15 -16.24
CA GLU A 85 42.37 -31.77 -17.53
C GLU A 85 43.30 -31.26 -18.64
N LYS A 86 43.72 -32.17 -19.54
CA LYS A 86 44.56 -31.80 -20.68
C LYS A 86 43.75 -31.10 -21.77
N VAL A 87 44.16 -29.89 -22.11
CA VAL A 87 43.54 -29.04 -23.14
C VAL A 87 44.58 -28.71 -24.21
N THR A 88 44.24 -28.98 -25.47
CA THR A 88 45.06 -28.58 -26.63
C THR A 88 44.37 -27.43 -27.35
N ILE A 89 45.10 -26.34 -27.61
CA ILE A 89 44.63 -25.23 -28.44
C ILE A 89 45.46 -25.09 -29.71
N HIS A 90 44.79 -24.76 -30.80
CA HIS A 90 45.36 -24.57 -32.12
C HIS A 90 44.96 -23.18 -32.61
N ARG A 91 45.93 -22.26 -32.73
CA ARG A 91 45.74 -20.95 -33.35
C ARG A 91 46.41 -20.93 -34.71
N SER A 92 45.60 -20.89 -35.75
CA SER A 92 46.05 -20.86 -37.13
C SER A 92 46.00 -19.43 -37.67
N MET A 93 46.94 -19.07 -38.55
CA MET A 93 47.02 -17.75 -39.17
C MET A 93 47.59 -17.85 -40.59
N SER A 94 47.32 -16.86 -41.43
CA SER A 94 47.88 -16.76 -42.77
C SER A 94 48.25 -15.34 -43.14
N CYS A 95 49.25 -15.21 -44.01
CA CYS A 95 49.66 -13.97 -44.63
C CYS A 95 49.63 -14.15 -46.14
N THR A 96 48.82 -13.34 -46.83
CA THR A 96 48.65 -13.43 -48.28
C THR A 96 49.22 -12.18 -48.95
N GLN A 97 50.05 -12.35 -49.97
CA GLN A 97 50.59 -11.24 -50.77
C GLN A 97 49.52 -10.68 -51.71
N LYS A 98 49.21 -9.39 -51.60
CA LYS A 98 48.38 -8.64 -52.56
C LYS A 98 49.26 -7.70 -53.39
N ALA A 99 48.74 -7.19 -54.51
CA ALA A 99 49.52 -6.45 -55.52
C ALA A 99 50.43 -5.31 -55.00
N LYS A 100 50.09 -4.64 -53.88
CA LYS A 100 50.93 -3.61 -53.24
C LYS A 100 51.30 -3.88 -51.77
N ASN A 101 50.50 -4.66 -51.02
CA ASN A 101 50.63 -4.86 -49.57
C ASN A 101 50.46 -6.36 -49.20
N TYR A 102 50.94 -6.77 -48.03
CA TYR A 102 50.62 -8.07 -47.43
C TYR A 102 49.33 -7.98 -46.58
N SER A 103 48.61 -9.09 -46.43
CA SER A 103 47.36 -9.16 -45.67
C SER A 103 47.41 -10.33 -44.68
N PHE A 104 47.49 -10.01 -43.39
CA PHE A 104 47.42 -11.00 -42.31
C PHE A 104 45.98 -11.33 -41.93
N LYS A 105 45.72 -12.60 -41.62
CA LYS A 105 44.44 -13.09 -41.10
C LYS A 105 44.68 -14.17 -40.05
N SER A 106 44.00 -14.06 -38.92
CA SER A 106 43.80 -15.20 -38.02
C SER A 106 42.73 -16.11 -38.62
N LEU A 107 43.05 -17.40 -38.74
CA LEU A 107 42.15 -18.44 -39.25
C LEU A 107 41.38 -19.08 -38.09
N GLU A 108 40.55 -20.07 -38.41
CA GLU A 108 39.74 -20.83 -37.44
C GLU A 108 40.62 -21.42 -36.33
N GLN A 109 40.18 -21.23 -35.08
CA GLN A 109 40.90 -21.64 -33.89
C GLN A 109 40.16 -22.81 -33.24
N VAL A 110 40.91 -23.82 -32.81
CA VAL A 110 40.34 -25.07 -32.30
C VAL A 110 40.82 -25.30 -30.87
N ILE A 111 39.89 -25.66 -29.98
CA ILE A 111 40.18 -26.16 -28.65
C ILE A 111 39.73 -27.61 -28.55
N THR A 112 40.61 -28.48 -28.07
CA THR A 112 40.34 -29.91 -27.90
C THR A 112 40.51 -30.28 -26.44
N ARG A 113 39.48 -30.92 -25.87
CA ARG A 113 39.48 -31.45 -24.50
C ARG A 113 39.40 -32.97 -24.52
N ILE A 114 40.00 -33.62 -23.52
CA ILE A 114 39.86 -35.06 -23.31
C ILE A 114 38.84 -35.26 -22.19
N LYS A 115 37.61 -35.68 -22.52
CA LYS A 115 36.55 -36.01 -21.56
C LYS A 115 36.26 -37.50 -21.62
N ASP A 116 36.31 -38.19 -20.49
CA ASP A 116 36.04 -39.64 -20.38
C ASP A 116 36.85 -40.53 -21.36
N GLY A 117 38.05 -40.07 -21.75
CA GLY A 117 38.91 -40.76 -22.71
C GLY A 117 38.64 -40.43 -24.18
N GLU A 118 37.59 -39.67 -24.50
CA GLU A 118 37.28 -39.21 -25.86
C GLU A 118 37.74 -37.75 -26.10
N LYS A 119 38.27 -37.50 -27.32
CA LYS A 119 38.71 -36.17 -27.74
C LYS A 119 37.53 -35.37 -28.29
N VAL A 120 37.09 -34.36 -27.55
CA VAL A 120 36.04 -33.42 -27.98
C VAL A 120 36.71 -32.14 -28.50
N SER A 121 36.60 -31.89 -29.81
CA SER A 121 37.14 -30.69 -30.45
C SER A 121 36.02 -29.69 -30.74
N LEU A 122 36.20 -28.44 -30.30
CA LEU A 122 35.29 -27.33 -30.54
C LEU A 122 36.02 -26.26 -31.37
N SER A 123 35.45 -25.90 -32.51
CA SER A 123 35.86 -24.71 -33.25
C SER A 123 35.20 -23.48 -32.61
N SER A 124 35.98 -22.42 -32.38
CA SER A 124 35.50 -21.20 -31.72
C SER A 124 36.04 -19.94 -32.39
N LYS A 125 35.30 -18.84 -32.28
CA LYS A 125 35.76 -17.53 -32.73
C LYS A 125 36.88 -17.03 -31.80
N CYS A 126 37.84 -16.27 -32.34
CA CYS A 126 39.03 -15.83 -31.61
C CYS A 126 38.74 -15.22 -30.21
N GLY A 127 37.72 -14.36 -30.10
CA GLY A 127 37.37 -13.71 -28.84
C GLY A 127 36.63 -14.59 -27.82
N GLU A 128 36.04 -15.70 -28.27
CA GLU A 128 35.45 -16.72 -27.40
C GLU A 128 36.55 -17.64 -26.86
N LEU A 129 37.53 -18.01 -27.70
CA LEU A 129 38.70 -18.78 -27.27
C LEU A 129 39.53 -18.02 -26.22
N ASP A 130 39.76 -16.72 -26.40
CA ASP A 130 40.49 -15.91 -25.41
C ASP A 130 39.81 -15.91 -24.03
N ARG A 131 38.47 -15.87 -23.99
CA ARG A 131 37.70 -15.95 -22.73
C ARG A 131 37.80 -17.33 -22.10
N GLU A 132 37.69 -18.38 -22.93
CA GLU A 132 37.82 -19.76 -22.48
C GLU A 132 39.23 -20.05 -21.95
N MET A 133 40.27 -19.45 -22.55
CA MET A 133 41.65 -19.56 -22.09
C MET A 133 41.87 -18.91 -20.72
N ILE A 134 41.35 -17.70 -20.51
CA ILE A 134 41.39 -16.99 -19.21
C ILE A 134 40.69 -17.84 -18.12
N SER A 135 39.55 -18.45 -18.45
CA SER A 135 38.81 -19.32 -17.53
C SER A 135 39.56 -20.63 -17.26
N SER A 136 40.13 -21.25 -18.29
CA SER A 136 40.82 -22.54 -18.19
C SER A 136 42.15 -22.43 -17.46
N LEU A 137 42.86 -21.30 -17.60
CA LEU A 137 44.12 -21.02 -16.89
C LEU A 137 43.89 -20.37 -15.52
N GLY A 138 42.68 -19.87 -15.23
CA GLY A 138 42.35 -19.27 -13.93
C GLY A 138 43.06 -17.94 -13.63
N VAL A 139 43.58 -17.24 -14.65
CA VAL A 139 44.32 -15.97 -14.51
C VAL A 139 43.83 -14.93 -15.51
N SER A 140 43.83 -13.66 -15.11
CA SER A 140 43.36 -12.57 -15.97
C SER A 140 44.31 -12.30 -17.15
N LYS A 141 43.77 -11.80 -18.27
CA LYS A 141 44.57 -11.42 -19.44
C LYS A 141 45.72 -10.42 -19.11
N PRO A 142 45.51 -9.38 -18.29
CA PRO A 142 46.61 -8.50 -17.85
C PRO A 142 47.71 -9.23 -17.08
N VAL A 143 47.36 -10.22 -16.25
CA VAL A 143 48.33 -11.04 -15.52
C VAL A 143 49.14 -11.93 -16.47
N LEU A 144 48.48 -12.56 -17.44
CA LEU A 144 49.16 -13.35 -18.49
C LEU A 144 50.19 -12.51 -19.27
N ASN A 145 49.82 -11.28 -19.65
CA ASN A 145 50.65 -10.43 -20.51
C ASN A 145 51.76 -9.65 -19.77
N HIS A 146 51.49 -9.14 -18.57
CA HIS A 146 52.40 -8.23 -17.87
C HIS A 146 53.20 -8.89 -16.74
N VAL A 147 52.78 -10.08 -16.31
CA VAL A 147 53.40 -10.80 -15.18
C VAL A 147 54.00 -12.13 -15.63
N ILE A 148 53.18 -13.02 -16.19
CA ILE A 148 53.58 -14.40 -16.54
C ILE A 148 54.46 -14.43 -17.80
N PHE A 149 53.93 -14.02 -18.96
CA PHE A 149 54.62 -14.04 -20.26
C PHE A 149 55.05 -12.63 -20.66
N CYS A 150 55.66 -11.88 -19.74
CA CYS A 150 56.11 -10.52 -20.04
C CYS A 150 57.37 -10.56 -20.92
N HIS A 151 57.33 -9.81 -22.02
CA HIS A 151 58.42 -9.70 -22.99
C HIS A 151 59.62 -8.94 -22.41
N GLN A 152 60.85 -9.27 -22.83
CA GLN A 152 62.09 -8.65 -22.35
C GLN A 152 62.06 -7.10 -22.39
N GLU A 153 61.69 -6.51 -23.53
CA GLU A 153 61.56 -5.04 -23.69
C GLU A 153 60.53 -4.38 -22.75
N GLU A 154 59.51 -5.12 -22.31
CA GLU A 154 58.44 -4.60 -21.43
C GLU A 154 58.70 -4.93 -19.95
N SER A 155 59.75 -5.70 -19.63
CA SER A 155 60.03 -6.24 -18.30
C SER A 155 60.17 -5.18 -17.20
N ASN A 156 60.68 -3.99 -17.55
CA ASN A 156 60.89 -2.87 -16.63
C ASN A 156 59.64 -2.00 -16.40
N TRP A 157 58.46 -2.44 -16.82
CA TRP A 157 57.22 -1.66 -16.65
C TRP A 157 56.86 -1.26 -15.22
N PRO A 158 57.24 -1.99 -14.14
CA PRO A 158 56.96 -1.54 -12.77
C PRO A 158 57.60 -0.19 -12.41
N LEU A 159 58.60 0.25 -13.18
CA LEU A 159 59.30 1.53 -13.02
C LEU A 159 58.92 2.55 -14.11
N SER A 160 57.85 2.29 -14.86
CA SER A 160 57.33 3.18 -15.91
C SER A 160 56.66 4.44 -15.33
N GLU A 161 56.24 5.36 -16.21
CA GLU A 161 55.64 6.62 -15.78
C GLU A 161 54.30 6.42 -15.06
N GLY A 162 53.97 7.31 -14.13
CA GLY A 162 52.83 7.13 -13.20
C GLY A 162 51.50 6.77 -13.88
N LYS A 163 51.21 7.34 -15.06
CA LYS A 163 49.99 6.98 -15.82
C LYS A 163 50.05 5.56 -16.39
N ALA A 164 51.14 5.18 -17.07
CA ALA A 164 51.31 3.86 -17.65
C ALA A 164 51.39 2.76 -16.58
N LEU A 165 52.06 3.05 -15.47
CA LEU A 165 52.16 2.18 -14.30
C LEU A 165 50.79 1.93 -13.68
N LYS A 166 50.03 3.00 -13.47
CA LYS A 166 48.66 2.94 -12.95
C LYS A 166 47.74 2.12 -13.84
N ASP A 167 47.76 2.36 -15.15
CA ASP A 167 46.89 1.63 -16.08
C ASP A 167 47.17 0.11 -16.05
N LYS A 168 48.43 -0.30 -15.87
CA LYS A 168 48.83 -1.71 -15.71
C LYS A 168 48.38 -2.29 -14.37
N PHE A 169 48.57 -1.59 -13.25
CA PHE A 169 48.09 -2.05 -11.95
C PHE A 169 46.56 -2.12 -11.90
N ASP A 170 45.83 -1.07 -12.31
CA ASP A 170 44.37 -1.06 -12.34
C ASP A 170 43.79 -2.21 -13.20
N SER A 171 44.51 -2.60 -14.26
CA SER A 171 44.16 -3.76 -15.10
C SER A 171 44.45 -5.09 -14.42
N ILE A 172 45.59 -5.24 -13.73
CA ILE A 172 45.98 -6.46 -12.99
C ILE A 172 45.00 -6.72 -11.84
N PHE A 173 44.66 -5.70 -11.05
CA PHE A 173 43.68 -5.80 -9.96
C PHE A 173 42.24 -6.01 -10.46
N ALA A 174 41.99 -5.94 -11.79
CA ALA A 174 40.67 -6.04 -12.41
C ALA A 174 39.61 -5.06 -11.84
N ALA A 175 40.05 -3.99 -11.16
CA ALA A 175 39.19 -3.01 -10.50
C ALA A 175 38.30 -2.25 -11.50
N THR A 176 38.70 -2.19 -12.77
CA THR A 176 37.96 -1.50 -13.84
C THR A 176 36.52 -1.98 -14.03
N LYS A 177 36.22 -3.27 -13.80
CA LYS A 177 34.84 -3.79 -13.89
C LYS A 177 33.96 -3.28 -12.75
N TYR A 178 34.47 -3.36 -11.53
CA TYR A 178 33.74 -2.91 -10.34
C TYR A 178 33.59 -1.38 -10.30
N ILE A 179 34.58 -0.64 -10.80
CA ILE A 179 34.50 0.81 -10.96
C ILE A 179 33.40 1.20 -11.96
N LYS A 180 33.22 0.47 -13.07
CA LYS A 180 32.10 0.69 -14.01
C LYS A 180 30.74 0.41 -13.37
N ALA A 181 30.65 -0.61 -12.51
CA ALA A 181 29.44 -0.90 -11.76
C ALA A 181 29.09 0.27 -10.81
N LEU A 182 30.07 0.76 -10.03
CA LEU A 182 29.91 1.94 -9.16
C LEU A 182 29.41 3.18 -9.93
N GLU A 183 29.98 3.45 -11.11
CA GLU A 183 29.55 4.58 -11.96
C GLU A 183 28.11 4.40 -12.46
N THR A 184 27.72 3.18 -12.83
CA THR A 184 26.35 2.86 -13.26
C THR A 184 25.36 3.07 -12.10
N MET A 185 25.69 2.61 -10.90
CA MET A 185 24.86 2.83 -9.70
C MET A 185 24.71 4.31 -9.37
N ARG A 186 25.78 5.09 -9.51
CA ARG A 186 25.76 6.55 -9.34
C ARG A 186 24.83 7.23 -10.34
N GLN A 187 24.91 6.87 -11.63
CA GLN A 187 24.04 7.42 -12.67
C GLN A 187 22.57 7.07 -12.43
N LEU A 188 22.27 5.84 -12.02
CA LEU A 188 20.92 5.43 -11.62
C LEU A 188 20.41 6.25 -10.43
N ARG A 189 21.24 6.45 -9.40
CA ARG A 189 20.88 7.27 -8.22
C ARG A 189 20.54 8.72 -8.61
N LEU A 190 21.34 9.33 -9.49
CA LEU A 190 21.09 10.69 -10.00
C LEU A 190 19.77 10.77 -10.79
N LYS A 191 19.52 9.78 -11.65
CA LYS A 191 18.26 9.69 -12.42
C LYS A 191 17.04 9.57 -11.50
N GLN A 192 17.09 8.70 -10.49
CA GLN A 192 16.00 8.55 -9.53
C GLN A 192 15.82 9.81 -8.67
N SER A 193 16.90 10.50 -8.31
CA SER A 193 16.83 11.77 -7.58
C SER A 193 16.12 12.87 -8.39
N HIS A 194 16.30 12.90 -9.71
CA HIS A 194 15.54 13.77 -10.61
C HIS A 194 14.04 13.42 -10.59
N THR A 195 13.71 12.13 -10.71
CA THR A 195 12.32 11.65 -10.65
C THR A 195 11.63 12.01 -9.34
N VAL A 196 12.33 11.94 -8.20
CA VAL A 196 11.78 12.39 -6.91
C VAL A 196 11.44 13.88 -6.94
N LYS A 197 12.30 14.73 -7.51
CA LYS A 197 12.03 16.18 -7.65
C LYS A 197 10.80 16.45 -8.53
N GLU A 198 10.66 15.74 -9.65
CA GLU A 198 9.47 15.83 -10.51
C GLU A 198 8.20 15.42 -9.74
N CYS A 199 8.26 14.28 -9.04
CA CYS A 199 7.16 13.80 -8.22
C CYS A 199 6.78 14.79 -7.11
N GLN A 200 7.76 15.45 -6.48
CA GLN A 200 7.51 16.47 -5.46
C GLN A 200 6.76 17.69 -6.01
N VAL A 201 7.09 18.13 -7.22
CA VAL A 201 6.38 19.25 -7.88
C VAL A 201 4.94 18.84 -8.18
N GLU A 202 4.73 17.68 -8.77
CA GLU A 202 3.40 17.16 -9.10
C GLU A 202 2.55 16.91 -7.84
N LEU A 203 3.15 16.40 -6.77
CA LEU A 203 2.49 16.21 -5.48
C LEU A 203 1.95 17.50 -4.86
N ARG A 204 2.62 18.65 -5.08
CA ARG A 204 2.08 19.94 -4.60
C ARG A 204 0.77 20.27 -5.30
N TYR A 205 0.71 20.09 -6.62
CA TYR A 205 -0.50 20.32 -7.41
C TYR A 205 -1.61 19.32 -7.03
N LEU A 206 -1.29 18.03 -6.94
CA LEU A 206 -2.25 17.00 -6.53
C LEU A 206 -2.76 17.21 -5.09
N LYS A 207 -1.92 17.74 -4.19
CA LYS A 207 -2.32 18.11 -2.83
C LYS A 207 -3.36 19.23 -2.84
N GLN A 208 -3.13 20.28 -3.63
CA GLN A 208 -4.10 21.37 -3.79
C GLN A 208 -5.44 20.86 -4.33
N ASN A 209 -5.40 19.99 -5.34
CA ASN A 209 -6.62 19.38 -5.89
C ASN A 209 -7.35 18.51 -4.86
N LYS A 210 -6.62 17.73 -4.05
CA LYS A 210 -7.18 16.94 -2.96
C LYS A 210 -7.85 17.83 -1.91
N GLU A 211 -7.16 18.88 -1.45
CA GLU A 211 -7.68 19.82 -0.45
C GLU A 211 -8.93 20.55 -0.96
N LYS A 212 -8.93 20.99 -2.23
CA LYS A 212 -10.09 21.62 -2.84
C LYS A 212 -11.25 20.62 -3.00
N ALA A 213 -10.99 19.38 -3.44
CA ALA A 213 -12.01 18.34 -3.51
C ALA A 213 -12.63 18.06 -2.13
N GLN A 214 -11.81 18.05 -1.07
CA GLN A 214 -12.29 17.90 0.30
C GLN A 214 -13.18 19.08 0.73
N GLN A 215 -12.78 20.32 0.46
CA GLN A 215 -13.60 21.51 0.74
C GLN A 215 -14.95 21.46 0.04
N ILE A 216 -14.99 21.01 -1.23
CA ILE A 216 -16.25 20.86 -1.96
C ILE A 216 -17.12 19.75 -1.33
N ARG A 217 -16.54 18.62 -0.92
CA ARG A 217 -17.28 17.56 -0.21
C ARG A 217 -17.87 18.04 1.12
N GLU A 218 -17.10 18.81 1.91
CA GLU A 218 -17.58 19.42 3.15
C GLU A 218 -18.71 20.42 2.90
N THR A 219 -18.61 21.20 1.82
CA THR A 219 -19.68 22.11 1.38
C THR A 219 -20.94 21.33 1.01
N VAL A 220 -20.82 20.25 0.23
CA VAL A 220 -21.95 19.36 -0.11
C VAL A 220 -22.62 18.80 1.15
N ALA A 221 -21.84 18.25 2.08
CA ALA A 221 -22.37 17.71 3.33
C ALA A 221 -23.11 18.77 4.16
N THR A 222 -22.57 19.99 4.23
CA THR A 222 -23.21 21.11 4.92
C THR A 222 -24.55 21.49 4.26
N LYS A 223 -24.58 21.56 2.92
CA LYS A 223 -25.80 21.88 2.16
C LYS A 223 -26.84 20.77 2.24
N GLU A 224 -26.41 19.50 2.25
CA GLU A 224 -27.30 18.35 2.46
C GLU A 224 -27.95 18.39 3.85
N ALA A 225 -27.19 18.74 4.90
CA ALA A 225 -27.75 18.93 6.24
C ALA A 225 -28.75 20.09 6.29
N GLN A 226 -28.46 21.21 5.61
CA GLN A 226 -29.40 22.33 5.47
C GLN A 226 -30.66 21.96 4.70
N LEU A 227 -30.54 21.12 3.67
CA LEU A 227 -31.67 20.60 2.90
C LEU A 227 -32.59 19.73 3.75
N ILE A 228 -32.03 18.83 4.57
CA ILE A 228 -32.80 17.99 5.50
C ILE A 228 -33.55 18.86 6.50
N ALA A 229 -32.87 19.81 7.16
CA ALA A 229 -33.51 20.73 8.10
C ALA A 229 -34.64 21.57 7.45
N SER A 230 -34.47 21.96 6.19
CA SER A 230 -35.51 22.66 5.43
C SER A 230 -36.70 21.76 5.11
N ARG A 231 -36.48 20.47 4.81
CA ARG A 231 -37.56 19.49 4.59
C ARG A 231 -38.34 19.23 5.88
N ASP A 232 -37.65 19.07 7.00
CA ASP A 232 -38.29 18.89 8.32
C ASP A 232 -39.15 20.12 8.67
N SER A 233 -38.64 21.32 8.39
CA SER A 233 -39.39 22.57 8.59
C SER A 233 -40.65 22.64 7.73
N ILE A 234 -40.59 22.20 6.46
CA ILE A 234 -41.77 22.13 5.58
C ILE A 234 -42.79 21.15 6.15
N GLN A 235 -42.36 19.96 6.55
CA GLN A 235 -43.23 18.93 7.09
C GLN A 235 -43.91 19.39 8.39
N GLN A 236 -43.18 20.11 9.24
CA GLN A 236 -43.74 20.72 10.46
C GLN A 236 -44.77 21.81 10.13
N ILE A 237 -44.51 22.67 9.14
CA ILE A 237 -45.48 23.69 8.69
C ILE A 237 -46.73 23.02 8.09
N GLU A 238 -46.58 21.98 7.27
CA GLU A 238 -47.70 21.24 6.67
C GLU A 238 -48.57 20.58 7.75
N SER A 239 -47.97 19.99 8.79
CA SER A 239 -48.71 19.42 9.92
C SER A 239 -49.59 20.43 10.70
N GLN A 240 -49.28 21.72 10.60
CA GLN A 240 -50.07 22.79 11.22
C GLN A 240 -51.16 23.36 10.30
N ILE A 241 -51.05 23.14 8.99
CA ILE A 241 -52.01 23.62 7.99
C ILE A 241 -53.29 22.78 8.02
N ASP A 242 -53.19 21.45 7.99
CA ASP A 242 -54.36 20.55 7.93
C ASP A 242 -55.39 20.79 9.05
N PRO A 243 -55.01 20.95 10.33
CA PRO A 243 -55.97 21.21 11.40
C PRO A 243 -56.67 22.57 11.25
N LEU A 244 -55.97 23.59 10.71
CA LEU A 244 -56.54 24.91 10.49
C LEU A 244 -57.53 24.92 9.32
N GLU A 245 -57.24 24.19 8.24
CA GLU A 245 -58.16 24.04 7.10
C GLU A 245 -59.44 23.27 7.50
N ASN A 246 -59.29 22.19 8.28
CA ASN A 246 -60.44 21.47 8.84
C ASN A 246 -61.28 22.32 9.80
N ARG A 247 -60.65 23.22 10.55
CA ARG A 247 -61.34 24.12 11.48
C ARG A 247 -62.05 25.27 10.76
N LEU A 248 -61.46 25.79 9.68
CA LEU A 248 -62.09 26.79 8.80
C LEU A 248 -63.32 26.23 8.09
N THR A 249 -63.25 25.00 7.59
CA THR A 249 -64.40 24.33 6.95
C THR A 249 -65.57 24.12 7.94
N ASP A 250 -65.31 23.73 9.18
CA ASP A 250 -66.35 23.63 10.23
C ASP A 250 -66.97 25.00 10.56
N ILE A 251 -66.15 26.06 10.68
CA ILE A 251 -66.64 27.43 10.88
C ILE A 251 -67.49 27.90 9.69
N ASP A 252 -67.10 27.59 8.45
CA ASP A 252 -67.87 27.92 7.24
C ASP A 252 -69.21 27.19 7.18
N MET A 253 -69.27 25.92 7.58
CA MET A 253 -70.53 25.19 7.71
C MET A 253 -71.46 25.83 8.75
N LYS A 254 -70.92 26.32 9.87
CA LYS A 254 -71.68 27.03 10.91
C LYS A 254 -72.18 28.40 10.43
N LEU A 255 -71.34 29.18 9.76
CA LEU A 255 -71.72 30.48 9.16
C LEU A 255 -72.77 30.33 8.05
N GLY A 256 -72.69 29.26 7.24
CA GLY A 256 -73.69 28.95 6.23
C GLY A 256 -75.10 28.69 6.81
N LYS A 257 -75.18 28.15 8.04
CA LYS A 257 -76.47 28.01 8.75
C LYS A 257 -77.00 29.36 9.23
N VAL A 258 -76.13 30.25 9.70
CA VAL A 258 -76.49 31.62 10.12
C VAL A 258 -77.02 32.45 8.96
N MET A 259 -76.38 32.37 7.77
CA MET A 259 -76.86 33.09 6.58
C MET A 259 -78.25 32.63 6.13
N LYS A 260 -78.59 31.35 6.28
CA LYS A 260 -79.94 30.85 5.98
C LYS A 260 -80.98 31.46 6.93
N LEU A 261 -80.69 31.47 8.23
CA LEU A 261 -81.55 32.11 9.24
C LEU A 261 -81.72 33.62 9.00
N ASP A 262 -80.67 34.33 8.55
CA ASP A 262 -80.74 35.76 8.23
C ASP A 262 -81.62 36.06 7.00
N ASN A 263 -81.49 35.24 5.95
CA ASN A 263 -82.34 35.37 4.77
C ASN A 263 -83.82 35.10 5.10
N ASP A 264 -84.10 34.11 5.95
CA ASP A 264 -85.45 33.78 6.39
C ASP A 264 -86.08 34.92 7.21
N ILE A 265 -85.31 35.57 8.09
CA ILE A 265 -85.78 36.75 8.86
C ILE A 265 -86.05 37.95 7.94
N LYS A 266 -85.15 38.24 6.99
CA LYS A 266 -85.33 39.33 6.02
C LYS A 266 -86.55 39.14 5.12
N ALA A 267 -86.82 37.90 4.71
CA ALA A 267 -88.02 37.55 3.96
C ALA A 267 -89.30 37.79 4.77
N LEU A 268 -89.29 37.45 6.06
CA LEU A 268 -90.40 37.71 6.97
C LEU A 268 -90.60 39.22 7.23
N ASP A 269 -89.54 40.00 7.38
CA ASP A 269 -89.61 41.45 7.57
C ASP A 269 -90.16 42.20 6.36
N SER A 270 -89.71 41.83 5.16
CA SER A 270 -90.22 42.41 3.92
C SER A 270 -91.72 42.13 3.74
N ARG A 271 -92.15 40.92 4.09
CA ARG A 271 -93.56 40.51 4.02
C ARG A 271 -94.43 41.23 5.05
N LYS A 272 -93.93 41.45 6.27
CA LYS A 272 -94.60 42.23 7.31
C LYS A 272 -94.81 43.68 6.87
N LYS A 273 -93.75 44.31 6.35
CA LYS A 273 -93.77 45.73 5.97
C LYS A 273 -94.74 46.02 4.82
N GLN A 274 -94.77 45.14 3.81
CA GLN A 274 -95.75 45.22 2.71
C GLN A 274 -97.19 45.16 3.22
N MET A 275 -97.50 44.23 4.14
CA MET A 275 -98.86 44.11 4.70
C MET A 275 -99.27 45.30 5.58
N GLU A 276 -98.33 45.95 6.27
CA GLU A 276 -98.61 47.15 7.07
C GLU A 276 -98.89 48.39 6.19
N GLU A 277 -98.18 48.54 5.07
CA GLU A 277 -98.39 49.63 4.11
C GLU A 277 -99.73 49.47 3.36
N ASP A 278 -100.04 48.26 2.89
CA ASP A 278 -101.30 47.96 2.19
C ASP A 278 -102.55 48.18 3.08
N ASN A 279 -102.45 47.91 4.39
CA ASN A 279 -103.57 48.13 5.33
C ASN A 279 -103.80 49.62 5.64
N LYS A 280 -102.73 50.43 5.69
CA LYS A 280 -102.83 51.89 5.87
C LYS A 280 -103.46 52.60 4.67
N GLU A 281 -103.16 52.12 3.46
CA GLU A 281 -103.67 52.73 2.23
C GLU A 281 -105.18 52.47 2.04
N LEU A 282 -105.66 51.30 2.46
CA LEU A 282 -107.09 50.92 2.48
C LEU A 282 -107.92 51.68 3.53
N GLU A 283 -107.34 52.03 4.68
CA GLU A 283 -108.02 52.87 5.69
C GLU A 283 -108.17 54.34 5.23
N GLY A 284 -107.27 54.83 4.37
CA GLY A 284 -107.24 56.22 3.92
C GLY A 284 -108.21 56.59 2.79
N THR A 285 -108.80 55.60 2.10
CA THR A 285 -109.64 55.81 0.89
C THR A 285 -111.14 55.59 1.12
N MET A 286 -111.57 55.24 2.34
CA MET A 286 -112.98 54.97 2.66
C MET A 286 -113.72 56.24 3.13
N GLU A 287 -114.66 56.77 2.33
CA GLU A 287 -115.44 57.97 2.70
C GLU A 287 -116.69 57.68 3.56
N GLN A 288 -117.22 56.44 3.63
CA GLN A 288 -118.25 56.01 4.60
C GLN A 288 -118.23 54.48 4.83
N VAL A 289 -118.33 54.05 6.10
CA VAL A 289 -118.38 52.63 6.52
C VAL A 289 -119.82 52.11 6.46
N PHE A 290 -120.03 50.94 5.84
CA PHE A 290 -121.34 50.29 5.78
C PHE A 290 -121.77 49.78 7.16
N GLN A 291 -122.96 50.16 7.63
CA GLN A 291 -123.45 49.87 9.00
C GLN A 291 -124.44 48.70 9.09
N GLY A 292 -124.70 47.97 7.99
CA GLY A 292 -125.57 46.78 7.99
C GLY A 292 -124.84 45.48 8.37
N SER A 293 -125.59 44.38 8.56
CA SER A 293 -125.02 43.06 8.88
C SER A 293 -124.43 42.35 7.65
N ASP A 294 -123.40 41.53 7.88
CA ASP A 294 -122.60 40.83 6.84
C ASP A 294 -123.47 40.05 5.82
N GLU A 295 -124.64 39.55 6.21
CA GLU A 295 -125.54 38.78 5.35
C GLU A 295 -126.30 39.60 4.29
N GLN A 296 -126.60 40.89 4.55
CA GLN A 296 -127.33 41.74 3.59
C GLN A 296 -126.40 42.31 2.51
N LEU A 297 -125.13 42.51 2.82
CA LEU A 297 -124.09 42.93 1.88
C LEU A 297 -123.78 41.80 0.86
N GLN A 298 -123.92 40.55 1.29
CA GLN A 298 -123.62 39.36 0.51
C GLN A 298 -124.62 39.09 -0.64
N ASP A 299 -125.90 39.47 -0.48
CA ASP A 299 -126.98 39.09 -1.40
C ASP A 299 -127.10 40.02 -2.61
N ILE A 300 -126.88 41.32 -2.40
CA ILE A 300 -126.87 42.35 -3.46
C ILE A 300 -125.66 42.16 -4.40
N TYR A 301 -124.52 41.72 -3.85
CA TYR A 301 -123.31 41.39 -4.61
C TYR A 301 -123.50 40.17 -5.54
N GLN A 302 -124.28 39.16 -5.11
CA GLN A 302 -124.43 37.91 -5.85
C GLN A 302 -125.26 38.01 -7.14
N ASN A 303 -126.24 38.92 -7.20
CA ASN A 303 -127.09 39.08 -8.39
C ASN A 303 -126.41 39.90 -9.50
N HIS A 304 -125.55 40.87 -9.16
CA HIS A 304 -124.77 41.62 -10.16
C HIS A 304 -123.60 40.80 -10.72
N GLN A 305 -123.01 39.93 -9.89
CA GLN A 305 -121.96 38.99 -10.32
C GLN A 305 -122.40 38.05 -11.46
N ARG A 306 -123.69 37.72 -11.60
CA ARG A 306 -124.12 36.69 -12.56
C ARG A 306 -123.99 37.15 -14.02
N THR A 307 -124.20 38.43 -14.31
CA THR A 307 -124.11 39.01 -15.66
C THR A 307 -122.66 39.32 -16.07
N VAL A 308 -121.85 39.81 -15.11
CA VAL A 308 -120.40 40.02 -15.30
C VAL A 308 -119.69 38.67 -15.53
N ARG A 309 -120.08 37.62 -14.80
CA ARG A 309 -119.53 36.25 -14.94
C ARG A 309 -119.68 35.64 -16.33
N GLU A 310 -120.64 36.05 -17.14
CA GLU A 310 -120.87 35.46 -18.47
C GLU A 310 -120.00 36.08 -19.56
N LYS A 311 -119.76 37.40 -19.49
CA LYS A 311 -118.78 38.10 -20.34
C LYS A 311 -117.34 37.90 -19.85
N GLU A 312 -117.13 37.86 -18.54
CA GLU A 312 -115.86 37.41 -17.95
C GLU A 312 -115.58 35.96 -18.32
N ARG A 313 -116.57 35.05 -18.44
CA ARG A 313 -116.31 33.69 -18.96
C ARG A 313 -115.73 33.71 -20.38
N ARG A 314 -116.20 34.55 -21.31
CA ARG A 314 -115.62 34.66 -22.67
C ARG A 314 -114.25 35.33 -22.69
N LEU A 315 -114.01 36.37 -21.87
CA LEU A 315 -112.66 36.93 -21.70
C LEU A 315 -111.74 35.94 -20.99
N THR A 316 -112.24 35.18 -20.03
CA THR A 316 -111.53 34.12 -19.30
C THR A 316 -111.27 32.93 -20.19
N ASP A 317 -112.07 32.66 -21.23
CA ASP A 317 -111.78 31.62 -22.21
C ASP A 317 -110.71 32.08 -23.21
N CYS A 318 -110.73 33.34 -23.68
CA CYS A 318 -109.63 33.93 -24.44
C CYS A 318 -108.35 34.17 -23.60
N GLN A 319 -108.48 34.50 -22.31
CA GLN A 319 -107.38 34.57 -21.35
C GLN A 319 -106.96 33.18 -20.92
N LYS A 320 -107.80 32.16 -20.92
CA LYS A 320 -107.39 30.77 -20.72
C LYS A 320 -106.77 30.21 -21.98
N GLU A 321 -107.03 30.73 -23.17
CA GLU A 321 -106.30 30.39 -24.39
C GLU A 321 -105.00 31.20 -24.51
N LEU A 322 -104.92 32.46 -24.03
CA LEU A 322 -103.67 33.23 -23.93
C LEU A 322 -102.84 32.82 -22.71
N GLU A 323 -103.45 32.40 -21.60
CA GLU A 323 -102.79 31.79 -20.45
C GLU A 323 -102.65 30.29 -20.66
N ARG A 324 -103.39 29.60 -21.53
CA ARG A 324 -102.94 28.28 -22.01
C ARG A 324 -101.79 28.51 -22.95
N ALA A 325 -101.82 29.37 -23.95
CA ALA A 325 -100.66 29.64 -24.78
C ALA A 325 -99.50 30.31 -24.00
N GLY A 326 -99.79 31.01 -22.91
CA GLY A 326 -98.90 31.86 -22.12
C GLY A 326 -98.41 31.20 -20.84
N ARG A 327 -99.23 30.39 -20.16
CA ARG A 327 -98.77 29.39 -19.19
C ARG A 327 -98.28 28.15 -19.89
N GLU A 328 -98.64 27.83 -21.13
CA GLU A 328 -97.90 26.87 -21.95
C GLU A 328 -96.64 27.53 -22.49
N CYS A 329 -96.57 28.84 -22.76
CA CYS A 329 -95.29 29.51 -23.03
C CYS A 329 -94.47 29.76 -21.76
N GLN A 330 -95.03 29.88 -20.56
CA GLN A 330 -94.30 30.06 -19.29
C GLN A 330 -94.07 28.74 -18.58
N ARG A 331 -94.91 27.72 -18.79
CA ARG A 331 -94.63 26.31 -18.50
C ARG A 331 -93.63 25.88 -19.56
N LEU A 332 -93.87 25.81 -20.86
CA LEU A 332 -92.80 25.69 -21.89
C LEU A 332 -91.82 26.90 -22.00
N ASN A 333 -91.65 27.78 -21.00
CA ASN A 333 -90.43 28.61 -20.79
C ASN A 333 -89.84 28.39 -19.39
N ARG A 334 -90.57 27.84 -18.41
CA ARG A 334 -90.07 27.33 -17.13
C ARG A 334 -89.83 25.84 -17.23
N VAL A 335 -90.79 24.99 -17.51
CA VAL A 335 -90.58 23.69 -18.16
C VAL A 335 -89.72 23.77 -19.43
N LYS A 336 -89.53 24.87 -20.18
CA LYS A 336 -88.41 24.94 -21.15
C LYS A 336 -87.15 25.58 -20.57
N ALA A 337 -87.14 26.41 -19.52
CA ALA A 337 -85.87 26.85 -18.90
C ALA A 337 -85.34 25.78 -17.95
N ASP A 338 -86.19 25.22 -17.11
CA ASP A 338 -86.06 24.01 -16.31
C ASP A 338 -86.01 22.74 -17.16
N LEU A 339 -86.71 22.53 -18.30
CA LEU A 339 -86.31 21.52 -19.32
C LEU A 339 -85.49 22.17 -20.45
N LEU A 340 -84.65 23.17 -20.22
CA LEU A 340 -83.47 23.50 -21.07
C LEU A 340 -82.22 23.48 -20.19
N VAL A 341 -82.40 23.61 -18.89
CA VAL A 341 -81.47 23.28 -17.82
C VAL A 341 -81.62 21.80 -17.49
N GLU A 342 -82.81 21.21 -17.42
CA GLU A 342 -83.07 19.75 -17.37
C GLU A 342 -83.24 19.12 -18.74
N GLN A 343 -83.42 19.82 -19.85
CA GLN A 343 -83.08 19.20 -21.15
C GLN A 343 -81.58 19.44 -21.36
N GLY A 344 -81.00 20.60 -21.08
CA GLY A 344 -79.54 20.74 -21.02
C GLY A 344 -78.83 19.87 -19.97
N ARG A 345 -79.54 19.28 -19.00
CA ARG A 345 -79.00 18.35 -17.98
C ARG A 345 -79.57 16.94 -18.11
N LEU A 346 -80.84 16.70 -18.45
CA LEU A 346 -81.45 15.39 -18.82
C LEU A 346 -81.38 15.05 -20.30
N GLN A 347 -81.22 15.96 -21.26
CA GLN A 347 -80.75 15.66 -22.63
C GLN A 347 -79.24 15.54 -22.62
N LEU A 348 -78.52 16.29 -21.78
CA LEU A 348 -77.09 16.01 -21.57
C LEU A 348 -76.91 14.75 -20.73
N GLU A 349 -77.80 14.41 -19.80
CA GLU A 349 -77.85 13.12 -19.09
C GLU A 349 -78.55 12.04 -19.88
N ALA A 350 -79.46 12.29 -20.81
CA ALA A 350 -80.09 11.28 -21.67
C ALA A 350 -79.33 11.07 -22.97
N ASP A 351 -78.62 12.06 -23.50
CA ASP A 351 -77.60 11.85 -24.54
C ASP A 351 -76.37 11.25 -23.88
N ARG A 352 -75.94 11.68 -22.69
CA ARG A 352 -74.92 10.95 -21.91
C ARG A 352 -75.43 9.59 -21.47
N HIS A 353 -76.70 9.36 -21.15
CA HIS A 353 -77.21 8.05 -20.73
C HIS A 353 -77.52 7.16 -21.92
N SER A 354 -77.94 7.69 -23.07
CA SER A 354 -78.17 6.96 -24.31
C SER A 354 -76.84 6.69 -25.02
N GLN A 355 -75.88 7.62 -24.97
CA GLN A 355 -74.49 7.38 -25.33
C GLN A 355 -73.80 6.47 -24.31
N ASN A 356 -74.09 6.56 -23.01
CA ASN A 356 -73.56 5.62 -22.01
C ASN A 356 -74.24 4.26 -22.12
N ILE A 357 -75.51 4.14 -22.50
CA ILE A 357 -76.18 2.86 -22.77
C ILE A 357 -75.61 2.29 -24.06
N LYS A 358 -75.43 3.08 -25.11
CA LYS A 358 -74.78 2.61 -26.35
C LYS A 358 -73.32 2.27 -26.12
N ASN A 359 -72.55 3.08 -25.38
CA ASN A 359 -71.16 2.81 -25.04
C ASN A 359 -71.06 1.63 -24.09
N ARG A 360 -71.89 1.55 -23.04
CA ARG A 360 -71.99 0.41 -22.12
C ARG A 360 -72.36 -0.84 -22.89
N ASP A 361 -73.36 -0.81 -23.75
CA ASP A 361 -73.79 -1.99 -24.49
C ASP A 361 -72.78 -2.37 -25.59
N THR A 362 -72.08 -1.40 -26.18
CA THR A 362 -70.97 -1.69 -27.10
C THR A 362 -69.76 -2.25 -26.36
N GLN A 363 -69.45 -1.73 -25.18
CA GLN A 363 -68.37 -2.19 -24.28
C GLN A 363 -68.70 -3.55 -23.68
N VAL A 364 -69.94 -3.77 -23.24
CA VAL A 364 -70.44 -5.05 -22.73
C VAL A 364 -70.36 -6.08 -23.84
N ARG A 365 -70.79 -5.76 -25.07
CA ARG A 365 -70.67 -6.67 -26.22
C ARG A 365 -69.21 -6.93 -26.61
N SER A 366 -68.36 -5.92 -26.64
CA SER A 366 -66.93 -6.10 -27.00
C SER A 366 -66.19 -6.88 -25.92
N LEU A 367 -66.47 -6.59 -24.66
CA LEU A 367 -65.85 -7.22 -23.51
C LEU A 367 -66.42 -8.63 -23.29
N SER A 368 -67.71 -8.87 -23.55
CA SER A 368 -68.28 -10.22 -23.55
C SER A 368 -67.71 -11.06 -24.68
N SER A 369 -67.54 -10.49 -25.87
CA SER A 369 -66.89 -11.20 -26.99
C SER A 369 -65.41 -11.47 -26.73
N TYR A 370 -64.71 -10.56 -26.06
CA TYR A 370 -63.30 -10.74 -25.67
C TYR A 370 -63.12 -11.74 -24.53
N LEU A 371 -64.06 -11.75 -23.57
CA LEU A 371 -64.08 -12.67 -22.43
C LEU A 371 -64.83 -13.98 -22.74
N GLU A 372 -65.24 -14.21 -23.99
CA GLU A 372 -65.98 -15.38 -24.46
C GLU A 372 -67.25 -15.69 -23.63
N MET A 373 -67.95 -14.64 -23.19
CA MET A 373 -69.16 -14.75 -22.39
C MET A 373 -70.41 -14.80 -23.27
N GLU A 374 -71.12 -15.93 -23.23
CA GLU A 374 -72.34 -16.15 -24.01
C GLU A 374 -73.55 -15.36 -23.47
N GLY A 375 -74.43 -14.90 -24.39
CA GLY A 375 -75.71 -14.26 -24.04
C GLY A 375 -75.74 -12.73 -24.12
N TYR A 376 -74.65 -12.08 -24.58
CA TYR A 376 -74.47 -10.62 -24.62
C TYR A 376 -74.20 -10.07 -26.03
N ASP A 377 -74.66 -10.75 -27.08
CA ASP A 377 -74.36 -10.35 -28.48
C ASP A 377 -75.33 -9.30 -29.05
N ARG A 378 -76.53 -9.18 -28.46
CA ARG A 378 -77.64 -8.35 -28.97
C ARG A 378 -78.10 -7.29 -27.95
N PRO A 379 -77.75 -6.02 -28.13
CA PRO A 379 -78.23 -4.88 -27.37
C PRO A 379 -79.61 -4.41 -27.89
N PRO A 380 -80.39 -3.67 -27.07
CA PRO A 380 -80.02 -3.17 -25.74
C PRO A 380 -80.11 -4.24 -24.64
N PHE A 381 -79.18 -4.21 -23.67
CA PHE A 381 -79.20 -5.17 -22.56
C PHE A 381 -80.15 -4.73 -21.45
N THR A 382 -80.91 -5.69 -20.89
CA THR A 382 -81.80 -5.44 -19.75
C THR A 382 -81.00 -5.26 -18.45
N THR A 383 -81.56 -4.57 -17.45
CA THR A 383 -80.93 -4.34 -16.15
C THR A 383 -80.48 -5.64 -15.49
N LEU A 384 -81.27 -6.71 -15.62
CA LEU A 384 -80.95 -8.04 -15.10
C LEU A 384 -79.76 -8.69 -15.82
N GLN A 385 -79.67 -8.52 -17.15
CA GLN A 385 -78.53 -8.97 -17.95
C GLN A 385 -77.27 -8.18 -17.60
N LEU A 386 -77.38 -6.87 -17.36
CA LEU A 386 -76.26 -6.01 -16.99
C LEU A 386 -75.77 -6.26 -15.57
N ASP A 387 -76.66 -6.50 -14.61
CA ASP A 387 -76.27 -6.91 -13.26
C ASP A 387 -75.63 -8.29 -13.26
N SER A 388 -76.11 -9.20 -14.12
CA SER A 388 -75.45 -10.48 -14.33
C SER A 388 -74.10 -10.34 -15.02
N PHE A 389 -73.99 -9.47 -16.02
CA PHE A 389 -72.73 -9.17 -16.70
C PHE A 389 -71.73 -8.52 -15.74
N HIS A 390 -72.15 -7.50 -14.99
CA HIS A 390 -71.33 -6.84 -14.00
C HIS A 390 -70.92 -7.81 -12.89
N ARG A 391 -71.82 -8.69 -12.44
CA ARG A 391 -71.48 -9.75 -11.48
C ARG A 391 -70.48 -10.75 -12.06
N HIS A 392 -70.66 -11.21 -13.30
CA HIS A 392 -69.74 -12.13 -13.95
C HIS A 392 -68.37 -11.48 -14.25
N VAL A 393 -68.35 -10.22 -14.71
CA VAL A 393 -67.13 -9.45 -14.96
C VAL A 393 -66.45 -9.06 -13.65
N THR A 394 -67.21 -8.71 -12.59
CA THR A 394 -66.64 -8.42 -11.26
C THR A 394 -66.10 -9.70 -10.64
N GLN A 395 -66.81 -10.82 -10.77
CA GLN A 395 -66.33 -12.12 -10.31
C GLN A 395 -65.09 -12.55 -11.10
N ARG A 396 -65.05 -12.31 -12.41
CA ARG A 396 -63.88 -12.60 -13.24
C ARG A 396 -62.73 -11.66 -12.93
N LEU A 397 -62.99 -10.37 -12.73
CA LEU A 397 -61.99 -9.38 -12.33
C LEU A 397 -61.46 -9.66 -10.93
N GLU A 398 -62.30 -10.10 -10.01
CA GLU A 398 -61.87 -10.47 -8.66
C GLU A 398 -61.07 -11.78 -8.69
N GLN A 399 -61.46 -12.75 -9.52
CA GLN A 399 -60.64 -13.93 -9.81
C GLN A 399 -59.30 -13.54 -10.44
N GLU A 400 -59.27 -12.64 -11.43
CA GLU A 400 -58.03 -12.19 -12.07
C GLU A 400 -57.18 -11.30 -11.13
N LYS A 401 -57.79 -10.56 -10.20
CA LYS A 401 -57.10 -9.83 -9.14
C LYS A 401 -56.54 -10.76 -8.08
N GLU A 402 -57.28 -11.81 -7.70
CA GLU A 402 -56.81 -12.86 -6.79
C GLU A 402 -55.67 -13.64 -7.43
N THR A 403 -55.77 -14.03 -8.71
CA THR A 403 -54.67 -14.69 -9.43
C THR A 403 -53.49 -13.75 -9.61
N ALA A 404 -53.70 -12.46 -9.95
CA ALA A 404 -52.61 -11.48 -10.02
C ALA A 404 -51.96 -11.25 -8.65
N SER A 405 -52.75 -11.19 -7.56
CA SER A 405 -52.23 -11.04 -6.20
C SER A 405 -51.49 -12.29 -5.74
N GLN A 406 -51.98 -13.49 -6.08
CA GLN A 406 -51.29 -14.77 -5.83
C GLN A 406 -49.99 -14.85 -6.63
N VAL A 407 -49.99 -14.50 -7.92
CA VAL A 407 -48.78 -14.47 -8.74
C VAL A 407 -47.78 -13.43 -8.23
N MET A 408 -48.24 -12.26 -7.78
CA MET A 408 -47.39 -11.23 -7.17
C MET A 408 -46.80 -11.71 -5.83
N ALA A 409 -47.60 -12.39 -5.00
CA ALA A 409 -47.13 -12.99 -3.75
C ALA A 409 -46.11 -14.11 -4.00
N ASP A 410 -46.37 -15.00 -4.97
CA ASP A 410 -45.46 -16.08 -5.38
C ASP A 410 -44.14 -15.54 -5.95
N LEU A 411 -44.20 -14.47 -6.76
CA LEU A 411 -43.02 -13.80 -7.29
C LEU A 411 -42.23 -13.11 -6.18
N GLN A 412 -42.90 -12.51 -5.20
CA GLN A 412 -42.28 -11.87 -4.05
C GLN A 412 -41.63 -12.90 -3.10
N GLU A 413 -42.27 -14.05 -2.89
CA GLU A 413 -41.69 -15.16 -2.12
C GLU A 413 -40.47 -15.74 -2.83
N LYS A 414 -40.54 -15.97 -4.15
CA LYS A 414 -39.40 -16.44 -4.95
C LYS A 414 -38.25 -15.42 -4.98
N GLU A 415 -38.55 -14.13 -5.07
CA GLU A 415 -37.58 -13.04 -4.97
C GLU A 415 -36.86 -13.10 -3.61
N GLN A 416 -37.60 -13.26 -2.52
CA GLN A 416 -37.05 -13.35 -1.16
C GLN A 416 -36.22 -14.61 -0.93
N GLN A 417 -36.66 -15.77 -1.42
CA GLN A 417 -35.89 -17.02 -1.37
C GLN A 417 -34.57 -16.94 -2.16
N LYS A 418 -34.59 -16.30 -3.34
CA LYS A 418 -33.38 -16.07 -4.15
C LYS A 418 -32.44 -15.06 -3.48
N GLN A 419 -32.98 -14.04 -2.81
CA GLN A 419 -32.19 -13.07 -2.04
C GLN A 419 -31.49 -13.73 -0.84
N GLN A 420 -32.19 -14.59 -0.09
CA GLN A 420 -31.59 -15.39 0.99
C GLN A 420 -30.46 -16.31 0.49
N SER A 421 -30.66 -16.99 -0.65
CA SER A 421 -29.63 -17.83 -1.26
C SER A 421 -28.40 -17.03 -1.73
N ILE A 422 -28.60 -15.80 -2.22
CA ILE A 422 -27.50 -14.88 -2.58
C ILE A 422 -26.69 -14.49 -1.33
N ASP A 423 -27.37 -14.19 -0.23
CA ASP A 423 -26.72 -13.75 1.00
C ASP A 423 -25.93 -14.90 1.65
N GLU A 424 -26.47 -16.12 1.70
CA GLU A 424 -25.74 -17.30 2.17
C GLU A 424 -24.48 -17.60 1.34
N MET A 425 -24.58 -17.47 0.01
CA MET A 425 -23.44 -17.70 -0.89
C MET A 425 -22.40 -16.57 -0.81
N ARG A 426 -22.83 -15.34 -0.54
CA ARG A 426 -21.97 -14.18 -0.30
C ARG A 426 -21.21 -14.31 1.02
N ASP A 427 -21.85 -14.80 2.07
CA ASP A 427 -21.21 -15.05 3.37
C ASP A 427 -20.15 -16.16 3.28
N LYS A 428 -20.46 -17.26 2.59
CA LYS A 428 -19.48 -18.34 2.32
C LYS A 428 -18.29 -17.84 1.49
N LYS A 429 -18.55 -17.05 0.45
CA LYS A 429 -17.50 -16.45 -0.40
C LYS A 429 -16.59 -15.52 0.40
N THR A 430 -17.15 -14.59 1.17
CA THR A 430 -16.37 -13.65 1.99
C THR A 430 -15.60 -14.35 3.11
N GLY A 431 -16.16 -15.42 3.71
CA GLY A 431 -15.45 -16.26 4.68
C GLY A 431 -14.23 -16.97 4.08
N LEU A 432 -14.36 -17.54 2.88
CA LEU A 432 -13.25 -18.17 2.17
C LEU A 432 -12.21 -17.15 1.68
N GLU A 433 -12.62 -15.97 1.22
CA GLU A 433 -11.72 -14.87 0.82
C GLU A 433 -10.85 -14.39 1.99
N ARG A 434 -11.44 -14.18 3.17
CA ARG A 434 -10.70 -13.85 4.40
C ARG A 434 -9.74 -14.96 4.83
N THR A 435 -10.15 -16.21 4.68
CA THR A 435 -9.28 -17.37 4.99
C THR A 435 -8.09 -17.43 4.05
N VAL A 436 -8.30 -17.17 2.75
CA VAL A 436 -7.22 -17.09 1.75
C VAL A 436 -6.25 -15.96 2.08
N GLU A 437 -6.75 -14.77 2.43
CA GLU A 437 -5.93 -13.61 2.80
C GLU A 437 -5.06 -13.90 4.03
N LEU A 438 -5.68 -14.39 5.11
CA LEU A 438 -4.98 -14.72 6.35
C LEU A 438 -3.90 -15.80 6.17
N LYS A 439 -4.20 -16.87 5.41
CA LYS A 439 -3.21 -17.92 5.12
C LYS A 439 -2.08 -17.41 4.21
N ARG A 440 -2.34 -16.44 3.32
CA ARG A 440 -1.33 -15.80 2.45
C ARG A 440 -0.36 -14.92 3.25
N ASP A 441 -0.88 -14.18 4.21
CA ASP A 441 -0.06 -13.35 5.10
C ASP A 441 0.85 -14.22 5.98
N LEU A 442 0.32 -15.31 6.53
CA LEU A 442 1.10 -16.29 7.28
C LEU A 442 2.18 -16.94 6.40
N GLN A 443 1.84 -17.33 5.16
CA GLN A 443 2.79 -17.86 4.18
C GLN A 443 3.90 -16.84 3.88
N GLY A 444 3.56 -15.56 3.71
CA GLY A 444 4.53 -14.49 3.46
C GLY A 444 5.51 -14.28 4.62
N LYS A 445 5.02 -14.31 5.87
CA LYS A 445 5.87 -14.24 7.07
C LYS A 445 6.84 -15.43 7.15
N LYS A 446 6.32 -16.65 6.99
CA LYS A 446 7.13 -17.88 7.00
C LYS A 446 8.16 -17.93 5.87
N GLN A 447 7.83 -17.43 4.68
CA GLN A 447 8.78 -17.30 3.57
C GLN A 447 9.90 -16.28 3.83
N GLN A 448 9.63 -15.23 4.60
CA GLN A 448 10.64 -14.26 4.99
C GLN A 448 11.56 -14.84 6.08
N GLU A 449 11.00 -15.51 7.09
CA GLU A 449 11.76 -16.22 8.13
C GLU A 449 12.68 -17.29 7.50
N LEU A 450 12.16 -18.11 6.58
CA LEU A 450 12.94 -19.11 5.86
C LEU A 450 14.08 -18.48 5.03
N ARG A 451 13.87 -17.31 4.43
CA ARG A 451 14.93 -16.58 3.70
C ARG A 451 16.04 -16.11 4.64
N ASN A 452 15.68 -15.60 5.81
CA ASN A 452 16.65 -15.15 6.80
C ASN A 452 17.48 -16.34 7.33
N ILE A 453 16.84 -17.47 7.66
CA ILE A 453 17.53 -18.69 8.12
C ILE A 453 18.43 -19.27 7.03
N ARG A 454 17.99 -19.31 5.77
CA ARG A 454 18.84 -19.76 4.65
C ARG A 454 20.06 -18.87 4.44
N ALA A 455 19.91 -17.55 4.59
CA ALA A 455 21.04 -16.63 4.52
C ALA A 455 22.02 -16.83 5.69
N GLU A 456 21.55 -17.21 6.88
CA GLU A 456 22.40 -17.54 8.01
C GLU A 456 23.11 -18.90 7.84
N LEU A 457 22.43 -19.92 7.31
CA LEU A 457 23.03 -21.20 6.93
C LEU A 457 24.11 -21.06 5.86
N GLN A 458 23.87 -20.24 4.83
CA GLN A 458 24.86 -20.00 3.78
C GLN A 458 26.12 -19.28 4.29
N ARG A 459 26.03 -18.57 5.43
CA ARG A 459 27.20 -17.99 6.10
C ARG A 459 27.99 -19.01 6.92
N LEU A 460 27.36 -20.11 7.32
CA LEU A 460 27.96 -21.18 8.12
C LEU A 460 28.50 -22.34 7.26
N GLU A 461 28.13 -22.38 5.97
CA GLU A 461 28.65 -23.32 4.96
C GLU A 461 30.20 -23.25 4.87
N GLY A 462 30.86 -24.40 5.04
CA GLY A 462 32.33 -24.53 5.02
C GLY A 462 32.99 -24.66 6.40
N SER A 463 32.24 -24.45 7.49
CA SER A 463 32.76 -24.61 8.86
C SER A 463 33.16 -26.05 9.19
N SER A 464 32.54 -27.04 8.54
CA SER A 464 32.80 -28.48 8.75
C SER A 464 34.16 -28.95 8.23
N SER A 465 34.57 -28.53 7.03
CA SER A 465 35.89 -28.85 6.50
C SER A 465 37.01 -28.18 7.30
N ARG A 466 36.79 -26.94 7.75
CA ARG A 466 37.77 -26.21 8.58
C ARG A 466 37.95 -26.84 9.97
N LEU A 467 36.89 -27.40 10.55
CA LEU A 467 36.96 -28.07 11.86
C LEU A 467 37.82 -29.36 11.77
N GLN A 468 37.66 -30.14 10.71
CA GLN A 468 38.48 -31.33 10.47
C GLN A 468 39.96 -31.00 10.23
N GLU A 469 40.24 -29.89 9.54
CA GLU A 469 41.60 -29.37 9.34
C GLU A 469 42.24 -28.94 10.67
N LEU A 470 41.51 -28.18 11.49
CA LEU A 470 41.96 -27.71 12.80
C LEU A 470 42.21 -28.87 13.78
N GLU A 471 41.44 -29.96 13.70
CA GLU A 471 41.71 -31.17 14.49
C GLU A 471 43.05 -31.83 14.14
N ASN A 472 43.38 -31.87 12.85
CA ASN A 472 44.66 -32.41 12.39
C ASN A 472 45.84 -31.48 12.74
N GLU A 473 45.64 -30.16 12.65
CA GLU A 473 46.63 -29.15 13.07
C GLU A 473 46.89 -29.23 14.58
N LEU A 474 45.84 -29.29 15.40
CA LEU A 474 45.95 -29.41 16.85
C LEU A 474 46.74 -30.66 17.26
N ALA A 475 46.41 -31.82 16.67
CA ALA A 475 47.09 -33.08 16.93
C ALA A 475 48.57 -33.07 16.53
N LYS A 476 48.97 -32.18 15.60
CA LYS A 476 50.35 -31.99 15.17
C LYS A 476 51.11 -31.09 16.14
N VAL A 477 50.54 -29.93 16.49
CA VAL A 477 51.19 -28.96 17.40
C VAL A 477 51.30 -29.52 18.82
N GLU A 478 50.33 -30.32 19.28
CA GLU A 478 50.42 -31.00 20.59
C GLU A 478 51.56 -32.01 20.65
N ARG A 479 51.82 -32.74 19.54
CA ARG A 479 52.97 -33.66 19.43
C ARG A 479 54.31 -32.91 19.42
N GLU A 480 54.38 -31.77 18.74
CA GLU A 480 55.57 -30.91 18.72
C GLU A 480 55.86 -30.27 20.08
N LEU A 481 54.82 -29.88 20.83
CA LEU A 481 54.97 -29.41 22.21
C LEU A 481 55.46 -30.53 23.15
N GLN A 482 54.93 -31.75 22.98
CA GLN A 482 55.30 -32.89 23.82
C GLN A 482 56.76 -33.32 23.60
N SER A 483 57.24 -33.27 22.35
CA SER A 483 58.66 -33.55 22.04
C SER A 483 59.60 -32.45 22.53
N ALA A 484 59.21 -31.18 22.47
CA ALA A 484 59.97 -30.04 22.99
C ALA A 484 60.06 -30.02 24.52
N VAL A 485 59.04 -30.53 25.23
CA VAL A 485 59.06 -30.66 26.69
C VAL A 485 59.94 -31.84 27.14
N GLN A 486 59.95 -32.95 26.39
CA GLN A 486 60.78 -34.12 26.71
C GLN A 486 62.29 -33.92 26.48
N SER A 487 62.68 -32.97 25.62
CA SER A 487 64.10 -32.65 25.38
C SER A 487 64.72 -31.73 26.44
N SER A 488 63.93 -31.23 27.40
CA SER A 488 64.38 -30.39 28.51
C SER A 488 64.67 -31.24 29.77
N ASN A 489 65.86 -31.84 29.85
CA ASN A 489 66.33 -32.48 31.08
C ASN A 489 67.07 -31.44 31.95
N VAL A 490 66.54 -31.20 33.15
CA VAL A 490 67.03 -30.22 34.13
C VAL A 490 67.93 -30.93 35.14
N GLU A 491 69.26 -30.88 34.96
CA GLU A 491 70.19 -31.31 36.03
C GLU A 491 71.51 -30.50 36.14
N GLU A 492 71.79 -29.50 35.29
CA GLU A 492 73.05 -28.71 35.36
C GLU A 492 72.87 -27.24 35.81
N LYS A 493 71.88 -26.93 36.67
CA LYS A 493 71.62 -25.54 37.14
C LYS A 493 72.29 -25.19 38.48
N ALA A 494 72.64 -26.17 39.30
CA ALA A 494 73.10 -25.93 40.68
C ALA A 494 74.61 -25.60 40.82
N GLU A 495 75.46 -26.03 39.87
CA GLU A 495 76.92 -25.87 40.00
C GLU A 495 77.46 -24.53 39.45
N LEU A 496 76.71 -23.83 38.59
CA LEU A 496 77.15 -22.58 37.94
C LEU A 496 76.92 -21.31 38.79
N ASP A 497 75.94 -21.31 39.70
CA ASP A 497 75.59 -20.13 40.52
C ASP A 497 76.61 -19.86 41.64
N HIS A 498 77.39 -20.86 42.06
CA HIS A 498 78.35 -20.69 43.16
C HIS A 498 79.67 -20.03 42.69
N ALA A 499 80.09 -20.26 41.44
CA ALA A 499 81.34 -19.72 40.88
C ALA A 499 81.23 -18.23 40.47
N GLN A 500 80.03 -17.74 40.16
CA GLN A 500 79.80 -16.39 39.67
C GLN A 500 79.93 -15.31 40.77
N ARG A 501 79.51 -15.61 42.00
CA ARG A 501 79.52 -14.64 43.11
C ARG A 501 80.91 -14.28 43.66
N GLN A 502 81.93 -15.09 43.40
CA GLN A 502 83.29 -14.81 43.88
C GLN A 502 84.09 -13.90 42.93
N LEU A 503 83.73 -13.85 41.64
CA LEU A 503 84.44 -13.03 40.63
C LEU A 503 83.84 -11.63 40.44
N ASP A 504 82.55 -11.45 40.78
CA ASP A 504 81.88 -10.14 40.73
C ASP A 504 82.44 -9.13 41.76
N GLN A 505 83.03 -9.60 42.87
CA GLN A 505 83.62 -8.72 43.90
C GLN A 505 84.99 -8.14 43.54
N GLU A 506 85.75 -8.76 42.61
CA GLU A 506 87.08 -8.26 42.20
C GLU A 506 87.02 -7.25 41.03
N MET A 507 85.98 -7.30 40.19
CA MET A 507 85.88 -6.48 38.98
C MET A 507 85.24 -5.09 39.21
N GLU A 508 84.56 -4.90 40.34
CA GLU A 508 83.83 -3.66 40.68
C GLU A 508 84.76 -2.50 41.08
N LEU A 509 85.99 -2.79 41.53
CA LEU A 509 86.95 -1.77 41.99
C LEU A 509 87.79 -1.14 40.86
N LEU A 510 87.86 -1.74 39.66
CA LEU A 510 88.81 -1.33 38.62
C LEU A 510 88.21 -0.54 37.44
N ASN A 511 86.89 -0.54 37.26
CA ASN A 511 86.20 0.02 36.08
C ASN A 511 85.44 1.33 36.32
N THR A 512 85.49 1.90 37.52
CA THR A 512 84.64 3.04 37.91
C THR A 512 85.16 4.43 37.49
N HIS A 513 86.43 4.59 37.09
CA HIS A 513 87.02 5.93 36.91
C HIS A 513 87.19 6.45 35.48
N THR A 514 87.03 5.64 34.42
CA THR A 514 87.37 6.08 33.05
C THR A 514 86.16 6.24 32.12
N THR A 515 85.07 5.49 32.35
CA THR A 515 83.87 5.44 31.50
C THR A 515 82.86 6.56 31.78
N ALA A 516 82.92 7.18 32.96
CA ALA A 516 81.96 8.21 33.37
C ALA A 516 82.14 9.56 32.64
N ARG A 517 83.33 9.82 32.05
CA ARG A 517 83.62 11.12 31.42
C ARG A 517 83.18 11.23 29.96
N THR A 518 83.02 10.10 29.25
CA THR A 518 82.59 10.08 27.83
C THR A 518 81.07 9.97 27.66
N GLN A 519 80.35 9.42 28.63
CA GLN A 519 78.87 9.31 28.55
C GLN A 519 78.12 10.63 28.86
N VAL A 520 78.74 11.56 29.60
CA VAL A 520 78.11 12.85 29.97
C VAL A 520 78.03 13.83 28.79
N ASP A 521 78.95 13.76 27.82
CA ASP A 521 78.93 14.67 26.66
C ASP A 521 77.96 14.23 25.55
N MET A 522 77.66 12.94 25.40
CA MET A 522 76.65 12.47 24.45
C MET A 522 75.23 12.83 24.89
N LEU A 523 74.91 12.67 26.18
CA LEU A 523 73.56 12.94 26.72
C LEU A 523 73.19 14.43 26.80
N LYS A 524 74.19 15.34 26.71
CA LYS A 524 73.94 16.79 26.57
C LYS A 524 73.46 17.18 25.17
N LYS A 525 73.76 16.38 24.15
CA LYS A 525 73.41 16.67 22.75
C LYS A 525 71.94 16.32 22.44
N ASP A 526 71.42 15.25 23.05
CA ASP A 526 70.02 14.81 22.88
C ASP A 526 68.99 15.71 23.60
N LYS A 527 69.40 16.42 24.65
CA LYS A 527 68.54 17.38 25.38
C LYS A 527 68.18 18.62 24.54
N VAL A 528 69.03 19.00 23.59
CA VAL A 528 68.80 20.18 22.72
C VAL A 528 67.77 19.87 21.62
N THR A 529 67.73 18.63 21.14
CA THR A 529 66.84 18.19 20.07
C THR A 529 65.38 18.04 20.54
N CYS A 530 65.15 17.56 21.77
CA CYS A 530 63.80 17.44 22.33
C CYS A 530 63.16 18.81 22.66
N ASN A 531 63.95 19.80 23.09
CA ASN A 531 63.44 21.15 23.39
C ASN A 531 62.96 21.92 22.14
N LEU A 532 63.44 21.56 20.94
CA LEU A 532 63.06 22.24 19.69
C LEU A 532 61.68 21.80 19.16
N ILE A 533 61.23 20.59 19.52
CA ILE A 533 59.94 20.04 19.06
C ILE A 533 58.78 20.56 19.93
N SER A 534 59.04 20.90 21.19
CA SER A 534 58.04 21.49 22.09
C SER A 534 57.66 22.94 21.76
N SER A 535 58.45 23.68 20.97
CA SER A 535 58.23 25.13 20.75
C SER A 535 57.58 25.52 19.41
N GLN A 536 57.07 24.58 18.61
CA GLN A 536 56.46 24.89 17.29
C GLN A 536 55.03 24.39 17.05
N ARG A 537 54.29 24.03 18.10
CA ARG A 537 52.83 23.80 18.00
C ARG A 537 52.09 24.48 19.15
N GLY A 538 52.20 25.81 19.19
CA GLY A 538 51.37 26.68 20.02
C GLY A 538 50.69 27.73 19.13
N SER A 539 49.65 27.34 18.41
CA SER A 539 48.70 28.32 17.86
C SER A 539 47.33 27.67 17.73
N GLY A 540 46.42 28.12 18.61
CA GLY A 540 45.00 27.81 18.60
C GLY A 540 44.60 26.76 19.63
N VAL A 541 44.28 27.19 20.86
CA VAL A 541 42.95 27.00 21.48
C VAL A 541 42.86 27.88 22.74
N ILE A 542 41.70 28.51 22.87
CA ILE A 542 41.24 29.45 23.88
C ILE A 542 40.82 28.70 25.16
N ALA A 543 41.05 29.31 26.32
CA ALA A 543 40.48 28.99 27.65
C ALA A 543 40.98 27.72 28.38
N GLY A 544 42.21 27.76 28.88
CA GLY A 544 42.41 27.77 30.34
C GLY A 544 42.15 26.53 31.20
N HIS A 545 42.24 25.29 30.71
CA HIS A 545 42.70 24.11 31.49
C HIS A 545 42.82 22.93 30.51
N PHE A 546 43.98 22.27 30.45
CA PHE A 546 44.12 21.01 29.72
C PHE A 546 43.80 19.88 30.71
N PRO A 547 42.69 19.12 30.55
CA PRO A 547 42.39 18.04 31.47
C PRO A 547 43.49 16.98 31.37
N ASN A 548 43.98 16.51 32.52
CA ASN A 548 44.92 15.39 32.51
C ASN A 548 44.22 14.13 31.97
N LYS A 549 44.98 13.12 31.51
CA LYS A 549 44.42 11.88 30.92
C LYS A 549 43.32 11.26 31.79
N ARG A 550 43.50 11.29 33.11
CA ARG A 550 42.56 10.71 34.09
C ARG A 550 41.28 11.53 34.21
N GLU A 551 41.36 12.86 34.20
CA GLU A 551 40.20 13.76 34.20
C GLU A 551 39.35 13.61 32.94
N LEU A 552 39.98 13.42 31.77
CA LEU A 552 39.25 13.14 30.53
C LEU A 552 38.64 11.74 30.52
N GLU A 553 39.34 10.71 31.03
CA GLU A 553 38.79 9.36 31.19
C GLU A 553 37.60 9.33 32.16
N ASP A 554 37.69 10.04 33.29
CA ASP A 554 36.60 10.18 34.27
C ASP A 554 35.40 10.94 33.68
N TRP A 555 35.65 11.97 32.85
CA TRP A 555 34.61 12.70 32.15
C TRP A 555 33.92 11.85 31.07
N ILE A 556 34.68 11.09 30.28
CA ILE A 556 34.15 10.12 29.31
C ILE A 556 33.29 9.09 30.04
N TYR A 557 33.75 8.55 31.18
CA TYR A 557 32.98 7.60 31.98
C TYR A 557 31.68 8.20 32.51
N ALA A 558 31.72 9.44 33.02
CA ALA A 558 30.53 10.16 33.47
C ALA A 558 29.52 10.37 32.33
N LYS A 559 30.00 10.75 31.13
CA LYS A 559 29.17 10.90 29.93
C LYS A 559 28.62 9.57 29.41
N SER A 560 29.39 8.49 29.40
CA SER A 560 28.89 7.15 29.06
C SER A 560 27.79 6.71 30.04
N LYS A 561 27.90 7.07 31.32
CA LYS A 561 26.85 6.80 32.33
C LYS A 561 25.59 7.64 32.09
N GLU A 562 25.72 8.92 31.75
CA GLU A 562 24.59 9.77 31.35
C GLU A 562 23.89 9.22 30.09
N ILE A 563 24.65 8.79 29.09
CA ILE A 563 24.14 8.15 27.86
C ILE A 563 23.33 6.90 28.20
N ASN A 564 23.84 6.04 29.08
CA ASN A 564 23.15 4.82 29.49
C ASN A 564 21.86 5.13 30.28
N ASN A 565 21.90 6.10 31.21
CA ASN A 565 20.70 6.54 31.93
C ASN A 565 19.62 7.10 30.98
N THR A 566 20.02 7.88 29.97
CA THR A 566 19.11 8.42 28.94
C THR A 566 18.55 7.30 28.08
N ARG A 567 19.35 6.28 27.70
CA ARG A 567 18.87 5.08 27.00
C ARG A 567 17.85 4.29 27.82
N ASP A 568 18.08 4.10 29.11
CA ASP A 568 17.15 3.39 30.00
C ASP A 568 15.81 4.15 30.13
N ARG A 569 15.88 5.48 30.24
CA ARG A 569 14.70 6.34 30.27
C ARG A 569 13.92 6.29 28.96
N LEU A 570 14.62 6.28 27.83
CA LEU A 570 14.06 6.17 26.50
C LEU A 570 13.40 4.80 26.27
N ALA A 571 14.03 3.73 26.74
CA ALA A 571 13.46 2.38 26.72
C ALA A 571 12.16 2.30 27.55
N LYS A 572 12.12 2.97 28.71
CA LYS A 572 10.91 3.06 29.54
C LYS A 572 9.79 3.84 28.85
N LEU A 573 10.09 5.02 28.29
CA LEU A 573 9.12 5.83 27.55
C LEU A 573 8.57 5.08 26.32
N ASN A 574 9.42 4.36 25.59
CA ASN A 574 8.98 3.54 24.46
C ASN A 574 8.09 2.36 24.90
N LYS A 575 8.36 1.74 26.05
CA LYS A 575 7.48 0.71 26.63
C LYS A 575 6.11 1.28 27.02
N ASP A 576 6.10 2.44 27.68
CA ASP A 576 4.88 3.12 28.09
C ASP A 576 4.07 3.57 26.86
N LEU A 577 4.74 4.09 25.82
CA LEU A 577 4.13 4.45 24.54
C LEU A 577 3.48 3.24 23.85
N ALA A 578 4.21 2.12 23.75
CA ALA A 578 3.68 0.88 23.17
C ALA A 578 2.45 0.36 23.94
N SER A 579 2.47 0.44 25.27
CA SER A 579 1.32 0.04 26.10
C SER A 579 0.10 0.95 25.89
N SER A 580 0.31 2.27 25.76
CA SER A 580 -0.75 3.23 25.46
C SER A 580 -1.31 3.04 24.05
N GLU A 581 -0.48 2.74 23.06
CA GLU A 581 -0.91 2.42 21.69
C GLU A 581 -1.73 1.12 21.63
N GLN A 582 -1.36 0.10 22.42
CA GLN A 582 -2.17 -1.11 22.59
C GLN A 582 -3.53 -0.79 23.23
N ASN A 583 -3.55 0.01 24.31
CA ASN A 583 -4.78 0.43 24.97
C ASN A 583 -5.70 1.21 24.02
N LYS A 584 -5.15 2.09 23.18
CA LYS A 584 -5.90 2.79 22.13
C LYS A 584 -6.56 1.81 21.17
N SER A 585 -5.81 0.80 20.70
CA SER A 585 -6.35 -0.22 19.78
C SER A 585 -7.51 -1.00 20.42
N HIS A 586 -7.35 -1.42 21.68
CA HIS A 586 -8.39 -2.12 22.44
C HIS A 586 -9.66 -1.26 22.59
N ILE A 587 -9.52 -0.04 23.11
CA ILE A 587 -10.66 0.87 23.31
C ILE A 587 -11.33 1.21 21.98
N ALA A 588 -10.56 1.45 20.91
CA ALA A 588 -11.11 1.72 19.58
C ALA A 588 -11.84 0.52 18.96
N ALA A 589 -11.44 -0.71 19.27
CA ALA A 589 -12.17 -1.92 18.88
C ALA A 589 -13.47 -2.06 19.67
N GLU A 590 -13.44 -1.75 20.96
CA GLU A 590 -14.61 -1.80 21.84
C GLU A 590 -15.67 -0.75 21.47
N VAL A 591 -15.25 0.48 21.15
CA VAL A 591 -16.12 1.53 20.59
C VAL A 591 -16.81 1.03 19.32
N ARG A 592 -16.05 0.50 18.35
CA ARG A 592 -16.61 -0.01 17.09
C ARG A 592 -17.61 -1.14 17.31
N LYS A 593 -17.33 -2.06 18.22
CA LYS A 593 -18.24 -3.16 18.56
C LYS A 593 -19.56 -2.63 19.15
N LYS A 594 -19.49 -1.64 20.05
CA LYS A 594 -20.66 -1.03 20.68
C LYS A 594 -21.47 -0.16 19.70
N GLU A 595 -20.80 0.54 18.79
CA GLU A 595 -21.46 1.28 17.69
C GLU A 595 -22.21 0.34 16.74
N GLN A 596 -21.60 -0.78 16.36
CA GLN A 596 -22.27 -1.79 15.53
C GLN A 596 -23.47 -2.40 16.26
N GLN A 597 -23.34 -2.71 17.55
CA GLN A 597 -24.45 -3.24 18.34
C GLN A 597 -25.59 -2.22 18.44
N LEU A 598 -25.27 -0.94 18.63
CA LEU A 598 -26.26 0.14 18.66
C LEU A 598 -27.05 0.20 17.34
N VAL A 599 -26.38 0.14 16.19
CA VAL A 599 -27.05 0.13 14.88
C VAL A 599 -27.96 -1.08 14.72
N ILE A 600 -27.51 -2.28 15.10
CA ILE A 600 -28.32 -3.51 15.04
C ILE A 600 -29.55 -3.40 15.93
N ASP A 601 -29.38 -2.86 17.14
CA ASP A 601 -30.48 -2.70 18.10
C ASP A 601 -31.48 -1.62 17.62
N GLU A 602 -31.00 -0.54 17.00
CA GLU A 602 -31.82 0.51 16.36
C GLU A 602 -32.60 -0.03 15.16
N GLU A 603 -31.98 -0.85 14.30
CA GLU A 603 -32.67 -1.50 13.17
C GLU A 603 -33.77 -2.47 13.63
N LYS A 604 -33.47 -3.30 14.64
CA LYS A 604 -34.48 -4.18 15.27
C LYS A 604 -35.63 -3.39 15.84
N PHE A 605 -35.33 -2.29 16.52
CA PHE A 605 -36.35 -1.42 17.09
C PHE A 605 -37.22 -0.75 16.00
N PHE A 606 -36.60 -0.23 14.93
CA PHE A 606 -37.31 0.44 13.83
C PHE A 606 -38.23 -0.52 13.05
N SER A 607 -37.76 -1.75 12.77
CA SER A 607 -38.53 -2.74 12.00
C SER A 607 -39.87 -3.16 12.64
N VAL A 608 -39.98 -3.09 13.97
CA VAL A 608 -41.20 -3.49 14.69
C VAL A 608 -42.10 -2.28 15.02
N CYS A 609 -41.50 -1.15 15.40
CA CYS A 609 -42.24 0.01 15.88
C CYS A 609 -42.62 1.01 14.78
N GLY A 610 -41.81 1.17 13.72
CA GLY A 610 -42.09 2.15 12.65
C GLY A 610 -42.07 3.63 13.08
N SER A 611 -41.83 3.91 14.36
CA SER A 611 -41.65 5.23 14.97
C SER A 611 -40.56 5.22 16.05
N GLN A 612 -40.19 6.39 16.58
CA GLN A 612 -39.16 6.54 17.62
C GLN A 612 -39.69 6.39 19.05
N ASP A 613 -41.01 6.42 19.27
CA ASP A 613 -41.62 6.41 20.61
C ASP A 613 -42.40 5.11 20.90
N LEU A 614 -41.72 4.17 21.57
CA LEU A 614 -42.29 2.87 21.96
C LEU A 614 -43.51 3.00 22.87
N GLU A 615 -43.52 3.96 23.81
CA GLU A 615 -44.64 4.12 24.75
C GLU A 615 -45.88 4.65 24.05
N GLN A 616 -45.70 5.61 23.13
CA GLN A 616 -46.80 6.14 22.34
C GLN A 616 -47.45 5.04 21.46
N ASP A 617 -46.65 4.22 20.79
CA ASP A 617 -47.16 3.17 19.92
C ASP A 617 -47.77 2.00 20.70
N LEU A 618 -47.19 1.63 21.86
CA LEU A 618 -47.81 0.69 22.80
C LEU A 618 -49.12 1.23 23.39
N GLY A 619 -49.23 2.56 23.55
CA GLY A 619 -50.47 3.23 23.96
C GLY A 619 -51.57 3.07 22.91
N LYS A 620 -51.29 3.47 21.66
CA LYS A 620 -52.23 3.32 20.54
C LYS A 620 -52.65 1.86 20.32
N LEU A 621 -51.70 0.92 20.39
CA LEU A 621 -51.98 -0.51 20.21
C LEU A 621 -52.86 -1.08 21.33
N ARG A 622 -52.72 -0.58 22.58
CA ARG A 622 -53.60 -0.95 23.69
C ARG A 622 -55.02 -0.46 23.48
N GLU A 623 -55.20 0.79 23.03
CA GLU A 623 -56.53 1.33 22.71
C GLU A 623 -57.21 0.54 21.57
N ASP A 624 -56.46 0.19 20.53
CA ASP A 624 -56.94 -0.66 19.43
C ASP A 624 -57.38 -2.04 19.92
N LEU A 625 -56.56 -2.70 20.77
CA LEU A 625 -56.88 -3.98 21.36
C LEU A 625 -58.15 -3.91 22.21
N GLU A 626 -58.35 -2.83 22.97
CA GLU A 626 -59.55 -2.65 23.77
C GLU A 626 -60.80 -2.45 22.87
N LYS A 627 -60.69 -1.68 21.77
CA LYS A 627 -61.77 -1.52 20.80
C LYS A 627 -62.16 -2.85 20.14
N ILE A 628 -61.18 -3.61 19.66
CA ILE A 628 -61.40 -4.90 19.00
C ILE A 628 -61.97 -5.93 19.99
N SER A 629 -61.48 -5.94 21.24
CA SER A 629 -62.00 -6.79 22.30
C SER A 629 -63.47 -6.49 22.64
N LYS A 630 -63.83 -5.20 22.76
CA LYS A 630 -65.24 -4.77 22.95
C LYS A 630 -66.12 -5.19 21.77
N GLN A 631 -65.63 -5.04 20.54
CA GLN A 631 -66.34 -5.45 19.33
C GLN A 631 -66.56 -6.96 19.29
N ARG A 632 -65.55 -7.77 19.65
CA ARG A 632 -65.67 -9.23 19.78
C ARG A 632 -66.72 -9.61 20.82
N ALA A 633 -66.69 -8.97 22.01
CA ALA A 633 -67.64 -9.25 23.08
C ALA A 633 -69.08 -8.93 22.65
N MET A 634 -69.30 -7.82 21.93
CA MET A 634 -70.62 -7.46 21.39
C MET A 634 -71.11 -8.47 20.35
N LEU A 635 -70.24 -8.90 19.43
CA LEU A 635 -70.59 -9.89 18.40
C LEU A 635 -70.90 -11.26 19.02
N ALA A 636 -70.06 -11.74 19.96
CA ALA A 636 -70.27 -13.00 20.65
C ALA A 636 -71.54 -12.98 21.51
N GLY A 637 -71.80 -11.86 22.21
CA GLY A 637 -73.03 -11.66 22.98
C GLY A 637 -74.28 -11.66 22.10
N ALA A 638 -74.25 -10.97 20.97
CA ALA A 638 -75.34 -11.00 20.00
C ALA A 638 -75.57 -12.42 19.45
N THR A 639 -74.51 -13.15 19.08
CA THR A 639 -74.64 -14.55 18.62
C THR A 639 -75.32 -15.43 19.66
N ALA A 640 -74.91 -15.35 20.93
CA ALA A 640 -75.50 -16.16 21.99
C ALA A 640 -76.99 -15.83 22.21
N VAL A 641 -77.34 -14.54 22.28
CA VAL A 641 -78.72 -14.09 22.54
C VAL A 641 -79.67 -14.45 21.39
N TYR A 642 -79.30 -14.12 20.15
CA TYR A 642 -80.16 -14.42 18.99
C TYR A 642 -80.30 -15.94 18.75
N THR A 643 -79.23 -16.72 18.99
CA THR A 643 -79.31 -18.19 18.85
C THR A 643 -80.27 -18.79 19.89
N GLN A 644 -80.23 -18.29 21.13
CA GLN A 644 -81.13 -18.71 22.20
C GLN A 644 -82.59 -18.31 21.92
N PHE A 645 -82.81 -17.13 21.33
CA PHE A 645 -84.16 -16.71 20.93
C PHE A 645 -84.71 -17.55 19.78
N ILE A 646 -83.87 -17.91 18.80
CA ILE A 646 -84.29 -18.78 17.71
C ILE A 646 -84.67 -20.18 18.23
N SER A 647 -83.87 -20.77 19.14
CA SER A 647 -84.19 -22.10 19.69
C SER A 647 -85.51 -22.11 20.46
N GLN A 648 -85.76 -21.10 21.30
CA GLN A 648 -87.05 -20.94 22.02
C GLN A 648 -88.24 -20.82 21.06
N LEU A 649 -88.07 -20.11 19.94
CA LEU A 649 -89.12 -19.94 18.93
C LEU A 649 -89.35 -21.18 18.06
N THR A 650 -88.40 -22.11 17.99
CA THR A 650 -88.49 -23.32 17.13
C THR A 650 -88.78 -24.61 17.89
N GLU A 651 -88.42 -24.70 19.17
CA GLU A 651 -88.50 -25.95 19.96
C GLU A 651 -89.70 -26.01 20.92
N GLU A 652 -90.31 -24.87 21.28
CA GLU A 652 -91.46 -24.82 22.18
C GLU A 652 -92.80 -25.07 21.46
N ARG A 653 -93.72 -25.79 22.11
CA ARG A 653 -95.04 -26.16 21.53
C ARG A 653 -96.00 -24.97 21.35
N GLU A 654 -95.81 -23.90 22.12
CA GLU A 654 -96.56 -22.64 22.01
C GLU A 654 -95.56 -21.47 21.90
N PRO A 655 -95.01 -21.19 20.71
CA PRO A 655 -93.99 -20.18 20.55
C PRO A 655 -94.57 -18.79 20.81
N CYS A 656 -93.96 -18.06 21.76
CA CYS A 656 -94.26 -16.66 22.05
C CYS A 656 -92.98 -15.81 21.91
N CYS A 657 -93.11 -14.50 21.79
CA CYS A 657 -91.94 -13.63 21.64
C CYS A 657 -91.02 -13.73 22.89
N PRO A 658 -89.73 -14.06 22.73
CA PRO A 658 -88.83 -14.33 23.87
C PRO A 658 -88.48 -13.08 24.70
N VAL A 659 -88.84 -11.88 24.22
CA VAL A 659 -88.60 -10.60 24.91
C VAL A 659 -89.84 -10.12 25.66
N CYS A 660 -91.02 -10.14 25.02
CA CYS A 660 -92.25 -9.56 25.56
C CYS A 660 -93.35 -10.59 25.88
N GLN A 661 -93.08 -11.87 25.64
CA GLN A 661 -93.95 -13.02 25.94
C GLN A 661 -95.35 -12.98 25.28
N ARG A 662 -95.51 -12.18 24.23
CA ARG A 662 -96.75 -12.13 23.44
C ARG A 662 -96.82 -13.33 22.50
N THR A 663 -97.97 -13.97 22.42
CA THR A 663 -98.26 -15.05 21.47
C THR A 663 -98.38 -14.49 20.05
N PHE A 664 -97.88 -15.24 19.06
CA PHE A 664 -97.98 -14.83 17.66
C PHE A 664 -99.41 -15.05 17.11
N PRO A 665 -100.05 -14.04 16.49
CA PRO A 665 -101.41 -14.17 15.96
C PRO A 665 -101.54 -15.16 14.81
N SER A 666 -100.47 -15.34 14.02
CA SER A 666 -100.41 -16.28 12.91
C SER A 666 -99.03 -16.93 12.79
N GLU A 667 -98.97 -18.10 12.15
CA GLU A 667 -97.72 -18.82 11.89
C GLU A 667 -96.81 -18.07 10.89
N SER A 668 -97.39 -17.20 10.05
CA SER A 668 -96.65 -16.30 9.16
C SER A 668 -95.83 -15.28 9.96
N ASP A 669 -96.43 -14.69 11.00
CA ASP A 669 -95.76 -13.69 11.85
C ASP A 669 -94.58 -14.30 12.62
N LEU A 670 -94.72 -15.56 13.06
CA LEU A 670 -93.64 -16.32 13.69
C LEU A 670 -92.47 -16.54 12.73
N GLN A 671 -92.74 -16.96 11.49
CA GLN A 671 -91.70 -17.21 10.48
C GLN A 671 -91.01 -15.92 10.03
N GLU A 672 -91.72 -14.79 9.94
CA GLU A 672 -91.10 -13.50 9.64
C GLU A 672 -90.10 -13.08 10.72
N VAL A 673 -90.43 -13.27 12.00
CA VAL A 673 -89.52 -12.94 13.12
C VAL A 673 -88.32 -13.89 13.17
N ILE A 674 -88.51 -15.19 12.93
CA ILE A 674 -87.41 -16.15 12.83
C ILE A 674 -86.50 -15.78 11.66
N SER A 675 -87.06 -15.45 10.49
CA SER A 675 -86.31 -15.03 9.31
C SER A 675 -85.54 -13.72 9.53
N ASP A 676 -86.14 -12.72 10.18
CA ASP A 676 -85.44 -11.47 10.55
C ASP A 676 -84.25 -11.76 11.50
N MET A 677 -84.44 -12.58 12.53
CA MET A 677 -83.36 -12.96 13.45
C MET A 677 -82.25 -13.78 12.77
N GLN A 678 -82.61 -14.74 11.90
CA GLN A 678 -81.65 -15.53 11.11
C GLN A 678 -80.88 -14.64 10.12
N SER A 679 -81.55 -13.66 9.50
CA SER A 679 -80.90 -12.71 8.59
C SER A 679 -79.88 -11.82 9.30
N LYS A 680 -80.18 -11.39 10.54
CA LYS A 680 -79.26 -10.63 11.38
C LYS A 680 -78.05 -11.45 11.84
N LEU A 681 -78.20 -12.76 12.03
CA LEU A 681 -77.09 -13.66 12.38
C LEU A 681 -76.23 -14.11 11.20
N ARG A 682 -76.71 -14.02 9.95
CA ARG A 682 -76.03 -14.59 8.76
C ARG A 682 -74.57 -14.16 8.60
N LEU A 683 -74.24 -12.91 8.91
CA LEU A 683 -72.90 -12.33 8.73
C LEU A 683 -72.10 -12.19 10.03
N VAL A 684 -72.69 -12.51 11.18
CA VAL A 684 -72.07 -12.31 12.49
C VAL A 684 -70.94 -13.32 12.76
N PRO A 685 -71.05 -14.63 12.43
CA PRO A 685 -69.98 -15.60 12.61
C PRO A 685 -68.70 -15.24 11.84
N ASP A 686 -68.82 -14.80 10.59
CA ASP A 686 -67.67 -14.39 9.78
C ASP A 686 -67.01 -13.13 10.33
N LYS A 687 -67.82 -12.14 10.76
CA LYS A 687 -67.31 -10.94 11.43
C LYS A 687 -66.64 -11.27 12.76
N LEU A 688 -67.19 -12.19 13.54
CA LEU A 688 -66.62 -12.63 14.82
C LEU A 688 -65.26 -13.33 14.58
N LYS A 689 -65.19 -14.25 13.61
CA LYS A 689 -63.96 -14.95 13.24
C LYS A 689 -62.87 -13.98 12.75
N ASN A 690 -63.23 -12.99 11.92
CA ASN A 690 -62.28 -11.96 11.46
C ASN A 690 -61.81 -11.08 12.62
N THR A 691 -62.72 -10.66 13.50
CA THR A 691 -62.39 -9.85 14.68
C THR A 691 -61.49 -10.62 15.66
N GLU A 692 -61.69 -11.93 15.83
CA GLU A 692 -60.82 -12.79 16.65
C GLU A 692 -59.43 -13.00 16.03
N GLN A 693 -59.33 -13.14 14.71
CA GLN A 693 -58.05 -13.21 14.01
C GLN A 693 -57.29 -11.89 14.12
N ASP A 694 -57.97 -10.75 13.97
CA ASP A 694 -57.36 -9.43 14.12
C ASP A 694 -56.93 -9.15 15.55
N LEU A 695 -57.72 -9.58 16.55
CA LEU A 695 -57.34 -9.52 17.97
C LEU A 695 -56.05 -10.31 18.22
N LYS A 696 -55.97 -11.57 17.76
CA LYS A 696 -54.76 -12.40 17.90
C LYS A 696 -53.55 -11.79 17.22
N ARG A 697 -53.71 -11.22 16.02
CA ARG A 697 -52.63 -10.53 15.29
C ARG A 697 -52.10 -9.32 16.06
N LYS A 698 -53.00 -8.49 16.59
CA LYS A 698 -52.65 -7.28 17.36
C LYS A 698 -52.05 -7.64 18.73
N GLU A 699 -52.50 -8.70 19.39
CA GLU A 699 -51.92 -9.20 20.65
C GLU A 699 -50.50 -9.71 20.43
N LYS A 700 -50.26 -10.47 19.36
CA LYS A 700 -48.91 -10.91 18.99
C LYS A 700 -47.97 -9.73 18.75
N LYS A 701 -48.44 -8.70 18.03
CA LYS A 701 -47.66 -7.48 17.79
C LYS A 701 -47.34 -6.72 19.09
N ARG A 702 -48.26 -6.70 20.06
CA ARG A 702 -48.02 -6.13 21.40
C ARG A 702 -46.91 -6.87 22.11
N ASP A 703 -46.93 -8.20 22.09
CA ASP A 703 -45.92 -9.01 22.77
C ASP A 703 -44.54 -8.84 22.14
N GLU A 704 -44.47 -8.73 20.81
CA GLU A 704 -43.25 -8.40 20.07
C GLU A 704 -42.71 -7.00 20.44
N MET A 705 -43.58 -5.97 20.53
CA MET A 705 -43.18 -4.63 20.97
C MET A 705 -42.74 -4.58 22.45
N MET A 706 -43.40 -5.33 23.33
CA MET A 706 -43.04 -5.42 24.75
C MET A 706 -41.67 -6.08 24.94
N ALA A 707 -41.31 -7.06 24.10
CA ALA A 707 -40.00 -7.71 24.11
C ALA A 707 -38.84 -6.76 23.74
N LEU A 708 -39.14 -5.60 23.15
CA LEU A 708 -38.14 -4.59 22.76
C LEU A 708 -37.83 -3.55 23.84
N ARG A 709 -38.55 -3.52 24.97
CA ARG A 709 -38.24 -2.62 26.09
C ARG A 709 -36.79 -2.73 26.60
N PRO A 710 -36.22 -3.94 26.81
CA PRO A 710 -34.82 -4.08 27.21
C PRO A 710 -33.85 -3.57 26.14
N VAL A 711 -34.18 -3.76 24.86
CA VAL A 711 -33.38 -3.27 23.73
C VAL A 711 -33.35 -1.74 23.72
N ARG A 712 -34.50 -1.08 23.96
CA ARG A 712 -34.56 0.38 24.10
C ARG A 712 -33.72 0.90 25.26
N GLN A 713 -33.72 0.22 26.40
CA GLN A 713 -32.85 0.57 27.53
C GLN A 713 -31.37 0.43 27.16
N SER A 714 -31.00 -0.63 26.44
CA SER A 714 -29.64 -0.84 25.95
C SER A 714 -29.19 0.25 24.96
N ILE A 715 -30.07 0.67 24.03
CA ILE A 715 -29.82 1.77 23.08
C ILE A 715 -29.50 3.07 23.84
N VAL A 716 -30.34 3.44 24.81
CA VAL A 716 -30.15 4.65 25.63
C VAL A 716 -28.85 4.55 26.44
N GLN A 717 -28.57 3.39 27.03
CA GLN A 717 -27.34 3.15 27.79
C GLN A 717 -26.07 3.27 26.91
N PHE A 718 -26.11 2.79 25.66
CA PHE A 718 -25.00 2.96 24.72
C PHE A 718 -24.84 4.41 24.26
N GLN A 719 -25.94 5.10 23.92
CA GLN A 719 -25.90 6.47 23.41
C GLN A 719 -25.51 7.50 24.48
N GLU A 720 -26.06 7.41 25.68
CA GLU A 720 -25.92 8.45 26.70
C GLU A 720 -24.75 8.21 27.67
N LYS A 721 -24.28 6.96 27.80
CA LYS A 721 -23.26 6.60 28.79
C LYS A 721 -22.04 5.89 28.22
N GLU A 722 -22.19 4.68 27.69
CA GLU A 722 -21.03 3.82 27.39
C GLU A 722 -20.18 4.35 26.22
N LEU A 723 -20.80 4.77 25.10
CA LEU A 723 -20.04 5.30 23.96
C LEU A 723 -19.37 6.66 24.28
N PRO A 724 -20.05 7.62 24.93
CA PRO A 724 -19.38 8.84 25.40
C PRO A 724 -18.20 8.59 26.35
N GLU A 725 -18.36 7.70 27.33
CA GLU A 725 -17.28 7.33 28.27
C GLU A 725 -16.07 6.69 27.55
N LEU A 726 -16.32 5.74 26.65
CA LEU A 726 -15.26 5.09 25.87
C LEU A 726 -14.57 6.06 24.90
N ARG A 727 -15.31 6.96 24.26
CA ARG A 727 -14.77 8.01 23.38
C ARG A 727 -13.90 9.01 24.16
N ASN A 728 -14.31 9.41 25.36
CA ASN A 728 -13.52 10.28 26.22
C ASN A 728 -12.24 9.58 26.71
N ARG A 729 -12.34 8.30 27.08
CA ARG A 729 -11.18 7.48 27.44
C ARG A 729 -10.21 7.32 26.26
N LEU A 730 -10.71 7.12 25.06
CA LEU A 730 -9.92 7.08 23.83
C LEU A 730 -9.21 8.42 23.57
N GLN A 731 -9.90 9.54 23.78
CA GLN A 731 -9.31 10.88 23.66
C GLN A 731 -8.19 11.11 24.69
N THR A 732 -8.38 10.63 25.92
CA THR A 732 -7.37 10.72 26.99
C THR A 732 -6.11 9.92 26.64
N VAL A 733 -6.27 8.66 26.20
CA VAL A 733 -5.14 7.82 25.77
C VAL A 733 -4.44 8.41 24.54
N ASN A 734 -5.17 9.02 23.60
CA ASN A 734 -4.55 9.71 22.46
C ASN A 734 -3.67 10.89 22.89
N ARG A 735 -4.13 11.72 23.85
CA ARG A 735 -3.32 12.81 24.40
C ARG A 735 -2.07 12.31 25.12
N GLU A 736 -2.18 11.19 25.83
CA GLU A 736 -1.04 10.55 26.49
C GLU A 736 -0.01 10.00 25.49
N ILE A 737 -0.48 9.40 24.37
CA ILE A 737 0.38 8.97 23.26
C ILE A 737 1.12 10.17 22.65
N GLU A 738 0.44 11.29 22.41
CA GLU A 738 1.06 12.50 21.86
C GLU A 738 2.12 13.08 22.82
N ARG A 739 1.83 13.14 24.13
CA ARG A 739 2.79 13.54 25.15
C ARG A 739 4.01 12.62 25.15
N LEU A 740 3.80 11.30 25.22
CA LEU A 740 4.88 10.31 25.24
C LEU A 740 5.74 10.35 23.97
N LYS A 741 5.15 10.65 22.80
CA LYS A 741 5.90 10.85 21.55
C LYS A 741 6.81 12.07 21.64
N GLY A 742 6.31 13.19 22.17
CA GLY A 742 7.14 14.38 22.44
C GLY A 742 8.28 14.08 23.42
N ASP A 743 8.00 13.38 24.52
CA ASP A 743 9.02 13.00 25.50
C ASP A 743 10.09 12.06 24.90
N VAL A 744 9.70 11.13 24.02
CA VAL A 744 10.64 10.26 23.29
C VAL A 744 11.53 11.08 22.35
N GLU A 745 10.96 11.97 21.54
CA GLU A 745 11.72 12.83 20.63
C GLU A 745 12.72 13.72 21.41
N GLU A 746 12.32 14.29 22.55
CA GLU A 746 13.22 15.07 23.41
C GLU A 746 14.38 14.22 23.94
N GLN A 747 14.12 13.00 24.43
CA GLN A 747 15.20 12.13 24.91
C GLN A 747 16.10 11.60 23.80
N GLU A 748 15.57 11.36 22.59
CA GLU A 748 16.37 10.96 21.41
C GLU A 748 17.35 12.07 21.00
N THR A 749 16.89 13.34 21.00
CA THR A 749 17.75 14.48 20.69
C THR A 749 18.84 14.67 21.74
N LEU A 750 18.50 14.58 23.03
CA LEU A 750 19.48 14.63 24.13
C LEU A 750 20.53 13.51 24.01
N LEU A 751 20.10 12.28 23.71
CA LEU A 751 20.99 11.15 23.51
C LEU A 751 21.98 11.39 22.36
N ALA A 752 21.50 11.94 21.23
CA ALA A 752 22.35 12.28 20.09
C ALA A 752 23.41 13.33 20.44
N THR A 753 23.05 14.37 21.19
CA THR A 753 23.99 15.40 21.67
C THR A 753 25.05 14.79 22.58
N LEU A 754 24.64 14.00 23.59
CA LEU A 754 25.58 13.36 24.53
C LEU A 754 26.53 12.38 23.82
N MET A 755 26.05 11.63 22.83
CA MET A 755 26.90 10.73 22.03
C MET A 755 27.93 11.50 21.20
N SER A 756 27.55 12.64 20.63
CA SER A 756 28.49 13.50 19.89
C SER A 756 29.56 14.11 20.82
N GLU A 757 29.18 14.53 22.03
CA GLU A 757 30.11 15.01 23.06
C GLU A 757 31.10 13.91 23.50
N GLU A 758 30.63 12.68 23.70
CA GLU A 758 31.49 11.54 24.06
C GLU A 758 32.47 11.18 22.92
N GLU A 759 32.00 11.19 21.66
CA GLU A 759 32.82 10.86 20.49
C GLU A 759 33.94 11.88 20.27
N THR A 760 33.65 13.18 20.45
CA THR A 760 34.67 14.24 20.39
C THR A 760 35.69 14.11 21.52
N ALA A 761 35.28 13.80 22.74
CA ALA A 761 36.20 13.56 23.85
C ALA A 761 37.08 12.30 23.64
N LYS A 762 36.53 11.22 23.09
CA LYS A 762 37.30 10.02 22.71
C LYS A 762 38.34 10.30 21.64
N ALA A 763 38.05 11.18 20.69
CA ALA A 763 39.03 11.61 19.68
C ALA A 763 40.22 12.34 20.33
N CYS A 764 39.96 13.24 21.29
CA CYS A 764 41.02 13.95 22.01
C CYS A 764 41.90 13.05 22.90
N LEU A 765 41.41 11.88 23.32
CA LEU A 765 42.15 10.94 24.18
C LEU A 765 43.39 10.37 23.48
N GLN A 766 43.36 10.20 22.15
CA GLN A 766 44.55 9.79 21.38
C GLN A 766 45.64 10.86 21.43
N ASP A 767 45.27 12.12 21.23
CA ASP A 767 46.22 13.25 21.24
C ASP A 767 46.84 13.45 22.64
N ILE A 768 46.04 13.35 23.70
CA ILE A 768 46.53 13.46 25.09
C ILE A 768 47.43 12.28 25.47
N SER A 769 47.10 11.06 25.03
CA SER A 769 47.93 9.88 25.30
C SER A 769 49.31 9.95 24.64
N LEU A 770 49.39 10.60 23.47
CA LEU A 770 50.65 10.87 22.77
C LEU A 770 51.48 11.92 23.52
N MET A 771 50.83 12.97 24.03
CA MET A 771 51.47 14.01 24.85
C MET A 771 52.02 13.48 26.18
N ASP A 772 51.27 12.63 26.89
CA ASP A 772 51.73 11.99 28.14
C ASP A 772 52.95 11.09 27.91
N ARG A 773 53.01 10.37 26.77
CA ARG A 773 54.17 9.57 26.39
C ARG A 773 55.42 10.43 26.21
N TYR A 774 55.30 11.55 25.49
CA TYR A 774 56.40 12.50 25.33
C TYR A 774 56.87 13.12 26.66
N LEU A 775 55.95 13.37 27.60
CA LEU A 775 56.30 13.85 28.95
C LEU A 775 57.00 12.79 29.81
N MET A 776 56.63 11.51 29.67
CA MET A 776 57.32 10.40 30.34
C MET A 776 58.73 10.19 29.79
N ASP A 777 58.89 10.24 28.47
CA ASP A 777 60.20 10.12 27.81
C ASP A 777 61.16 11.25 28.27
N LEU A 778 60.63 12.48 28.42
CA LEU A 778 61.37 13.62 29.00
C LEU A 778 61.78 13.39 30.46
N LYS A 779 60.87 12.91 31.31
CA LYS A 779 61.18 12.60 32.72
C LYS A 779 62.21 11.47 32.87
N GLU A 780 62.17 10.47 31.99
CA GLU A 780 63.13 9.38 32.02
C GLU A 780 64.53 9.85 31.59
N LEU A 781 64.64 10.76 30.61
CA LEU A 781 65.88 11.44 30.26
C LEU A 781 66.43 12.28 31.43
N GLU A 782 65.56 13.00 32.15
CA GLU A 782 65.95 13.80 33.32
C GLU A 782 66.44 12.94 34.49
N ARG A 783 65.79 11.79 34.75
CA ARG A 783 66.21 10.83 35.78
C ARG A 783 67.58 10.22 35.47
N LYS A 784 67.83 9.88 34.20
CA LYS A 784 69.13 9.34 33.73
C LYS A 784 70.27 10.38 33.86
N LEU A 785 69.98 11.67 33.64
CA LEU A 785 70.93 12.77 33.87
C LEU A 785 71.22 12.99 35.36
N ALA A 786 70.23 12.90 36.24
CA ALA A 786 70.40 13.08 37.68
C ALA A 786 71.22 11.95 38.33
N GLN A 787 71.02 10.69 37.91
CA GLN A 787 71.78 9.53 38.41
C GLN A 787 73.27 9.55 38.01
N GLN A 788 73.60 10.13 36.85
CA GLN A 788 74.99 10.28 36.39
C GLN A 788 75.69 11.46 37.09
N ALA A 789 74.96 12.53 37.41
CA ALA A 789 75.49 13.67 38.17
C ALA A 789 75.82 13.32 39.64
N ALA A 790 75.05 12.40 40.26
CA ALA A 790 75.27 11.95 41.64
C ALA A 790 76.53 11.09 41.83
N LYS A 791 77.09 10.52 40.75
CA LYS A 791 78.32 9.68 40.78
C LYS A 791 79.63 10.49 40.68
N LEU A 792 79.57 11.82 40.62
CA LEU A 792 80.72 12.72 40.43
C LEU A 792 81.11 13.51 41.71
N GLN A 793 80.95 12.91 42.89
CA GLN A 793 81.44 13.48 44.15
C GLN A 793 82.42 12.54 44.86
N GLY A 794 83.63 13.05 45.10
CA GLY A 794 84.64 12.43 45.97
C GLY A 794 85.76 11.72 45.21
N VAL A 795 86.82 12.47 44.88
CA VAL A 795 88.11 11.91 44.45
C VAL A 795 89.11 12.15 45.56
N ASP A 796 89.79 11.10 46.02
CA ASP A 796 91.10 11.23 46.66
C ASP A 796 92.05 10.10 46.20
N LEU A 797 93.32 10.48 46.03
CA LEU A 797 94.38 9.75 45.35
C LEU A 797 95.12 8.78 46.30
N THR A 798 95.45 7.56 45.83
CA THR A 798 96.82 6.97 45.77
C THR A 798 96.82 5.44 45.65
N ARG A 799 97.30 4.90 44.51
CA ARG A 799 98.08 3.63 44.36
C ARG A 799 98.42 3.39 42.87
N THR A 800 99.58 2.79 42.59
CA THR A 800 100.26 2.79 41.27
C THR A 800 99.80 1.68 40.32
N VAL A 801 99.67 2.06 39.04
CA VAL A 801 99.06 1.33 37.90
C VAL A 801 99.80 0.07 37.43
N GLN A 802 101.07 -0.11 37.79
CA GLN A 802 101.91 -1.17 37.20
C GLN A 802 101.74 -2.58 37.80
N GLN A 803 101.28 -2.72 39.05
CA GLN A 803 101.05 -4.05 39.65
C GLN A 803 99.68 -4.66 39.30
N VAL A 804 98.70 -3.83 38.95
CA VAL A 804 97.32 -4.29 38.65
C VAL A 804 97.14 -4.74 37.19
N SER A 805 98.02 -4.30 36.29
CA SER A 805 97.92 -4.62 34.84
C SER A 805 98.23 -6.08 34.52
N GLN A 806 99.03 -6.77 35.33
CA GLN A 806 99.52 -8.11 35.04
C GLN A 806 98.58 -9.20 35.60
N GLU A 807 97.98 -8.96 36.77
CA GLU A 807 96.94 -9.82 37.35
C GLU A 807 95.60 -9.75 36.58
N LYS A 808 95.32 -8.61 35.92
CA LYS A 808 94.13 -8.39 35.07
C LYS A 808 94.12 -9.25 33.79
N GLN A 809 95.27 -9.47 33.13
CA GLN A 809 95.29 -10.16 31.83
C GLN A 809 95.05 -11.68 31.96
N GLU A 810 95.53 -12.33 33.02
CA GLU A 810 95.33 -13.78 33.22
C GLU A 810 93.93 -14.15 33.73
N THR A 811 93.31 -13.30 34.55
CA THR A 811 91.94 -13.49 35.02
C THR A 811 90.90 -13.14 33.95
N GLN A 812 91.13 -12.09 33.14
CA GLN A 812 90.25 -11.71 32.03
C GLN A 812 90.10 -12.82 30.98
N HIS A 813 91.18 -13.52 30.62
CA HIS A 813 91.13 -14.54 29.56
C HIS A 813 90.39 -15.82 29.99
N LYS A 814 90.44 -16.18 31.28
CA LYS A 814 89.66 -17.30 31.87
C LYS A 814 88.19 -16.92 32.08
N LEU A 815 87.93 -15.65 32.39
CA LEU A 815 86.57 -15.11 32.54
C LEU A 815 85.85 -15.03 31.20
N ASP A 816 86.47 -14.50 30.15
CA ASP A 816 85.86 -14.35 28.81
C ASP A 816 85.47 -15.71 28.20
N THR A 817 86.32 -16.74 28.40
CA THR A 817 86.08 -18.10 27.90
C THR A 817 84.92 -18.79 28.63
N THR A 818 84.76 -18.54 29.93
CA THR A 818 83.71 -19.17 30.76
C THR A 818 82.39 -18.41 30.66
N SER A 819 82.45 -17.07 30.57
CA SER A 819 81.31 -16.19 30.32
C SER A 819 80.65 -16.49 28.97
N SER A 820 81.45 -16.66 27.91
CA SER A 820 80.92 -17.00 26.58
C SER A 820 80.20 -18.36 26.56
N LYS A 821 80.69 -19.36 27.31
CA LYS A 821 80.02 -20.68 27.45
C LYS A 821 78.73 -20.60 28.26
N MET A 822 78.71 -19.81 29.33
CA MET A 822 77.49 -19.58 30.14
C MET A 822 76.44 -18.80 29.38
N GLU A 823 76.83 -17.80 28.58
CA GLU A 823 75.92 -16.98 27.79
C GLU A 823 75.31 -17.78 26.64
N LEU A 824 76.08 -18.67 26.00
CA LEU A 824 75.58 -19.65 25.02
C LEU A 824 74.57 -20.63 25.65
N LYS A 825 74.85 -21.20 26.84
CA LYS A 825 73.90 -22.10 27.52
C LYS A 825 72.65 -21.38 28.03
N ARG A 826 72.77 -20.13 28.54
CA ARG A 826 71.62 -19.31 28.95
C ARG A 826 70.74 -18.94 27.76
N LYS A 827 71.35 -18.57 26.63
CA LYS A 827 70.62 -18.28 25.40
C LYS A 827 69.90 -19.52 24.87
N LEU A 828 70.54 -20.69 24.88
CA LEU A 828 69.90 -21.95 24.48
C LEU A 828 68.70 -22.32 25.37
N ILE A 829 68.81 -22.13 26.70
CA ILE A 829 67.69 -22.40 27.63
C ILE A 829 66.56 -21.39 27.43
N GLN A 830 66.88 -20.10 27.20
CA GLN A 830 65.89 -19.07 26.92
C GLN A 830 65.18 -19.34 25.59
N ASP A 831 65.92 -19.66 24.54
CA ASP A 831 65.37 -20.00 23.22
C ASP A 831 64.44 -21.24 23.32
N GLN A 832 64.82 -22.25 24.12
CA GLN A 832 63.98 -23.43 24.39
C GLN A 832 62.70 -23.10 25.19
N GLN A 833 62.79 -22.20 26.18
CA GLN A 833 61.62 -21.76 26.96
C GLN A 833 60.66 -20.89 26.16
N ASP A 834 61.19 -19.97 25.36
CA ASP A 834 60.41 -19.12 24.45
C ASP A 834 59.71 -19.99 23.40
N GLN A 835 60.39 -21.02 22.88
CA GLN A 835 59.78 -21.95 21.93
C GLN A 835 58.66 -22.79 22.56
N ILE A 836 58.80 -23.25 23.81
CA ILE A 836 57.73 -23.93 24.55
C ILE A 836 56.55 -22.97 24.81
N GLN A 837 56.81 -21.71 25.11
CA GLN A 837 55.77 -20.70 25.37
C GLN A 837 55.00 -20.35 24.09
N VAL A 838 55.69 -20.20 22.96
CA VAL A 838 55.07 -19.99 21.63
C VAL A 838 54.21 -21.20 21.25
N LEU A 839 54.72 -22.43 21.42
CA LEU A 839 53.96 -23.64 21.12
C LEU A 839 52.74 -23.81 22.04
N LYS A 840 52.82 -23.44 23.32
CA LYS A 840 51.65 -23.40 24.24
C LYS A 840 50.62 -22.35 23.82
N GLY A 841 51.06 -21.18 23.38
CA GLY A 841 50.19 -20.14 22.83
C GLY A 841 49.41 -20.65 21.62
N ALA A 842 50.12 -21.25 20.66
CA ALA A 842 49.52 -21.82 19.45
C ALA A 842 48.50 -22.93 19.77
N VAL A 843 48.80 -23.87 20.69
CA VAL A 843 47.83 -24.90 21.11
C VAL A 843 46.55 -24.30 21.70
N ASN A 844 46.67 -23.25 22.52
CA ASN A 844 45.50 -22.62 23.14
C ASN A 844 44.67 -21.84 22.13
N GLU A 845 45.30 -21.13 21.19
CA GLU A 845 44.61 -20.42 20.10
C GLU A 845 43.86 -21.39 19.18
N THR A 846 44.50 -22.47 18.74
CA THR A 846 43.86 -23.50 17.90
C THR A 846 42.72 -24.21 18.64
N ARG A 847 42.83 -24.44 19.96
CA ARG A 847 41.72 -25.00 20.78
C ARG A 847 40.54 -24.04 20.89
N ALA A 848 40.79 -22.75 21.08
CA ALA A 848 39.73 -21.75 21.17
C ALA A 848 38.95 -21.64 19.84
N GLU A 849 39.66 -21.65 18.72
CA GLU A 849 39.07 -21.61 17.38
C GLU A 849 38.24 -22.87 17.07
N LYS A 850 38.71 -24.06 17.49
CA LYS A 850 37.94 -25.32 17.42
C LYS A 850 36.65 -25.27 18.23
N LEU A 851 36.70 -24.76 19.46
CA LEU A 851 35.52 -24.67 20.34
C LEU A 851 34.45 -23.74 19.76
N GLN A 852 34.88 -22.63 19.17
CA GLN A 852 34.00 -21.67 18.51
C GLN A 852 33.29 -22.31 17.29
N LEU A 853 34.05 -22.96 16.40
CA LEU A 853 33.49 -23.61 15.22
C LEU A 853 32.58 -24.81 15.55
N SER A 854 32.85 -25.50 16.66
CA SER A 854 31.98 -26.58 17.16
C SER A 854 30.62 -26.06 17.65
N SER A 855 30.59 -24.89 18.28
CA SER A 855 29.35 -24.22 18.68
C SER A 855 28.55 -23.78 17.45
N ASP A 856 29.23 -23.26 16.43
CA ASP A 856 28.60 -22.83 15.18
C ASP A 856 28.00 -24.01 14.40
N MET A 857 28.59 -25.21 14.49
CA MET A 857 28.04 -26.44 13.90
C MET A 857 26.72 -26.90 14.57
N GLN A 858 26.62 -26.83 15.90
CA GLN A 858 25.37 -27.13 16.61
C GLN A 858 24.26 -26.16 16.23
N LYS A 859 24.60 -24.88 16.06
CA LYS A 859 23.68 -23.85 15.58
C LYS A 859 23.25 -24.12 14.13
N GLN A 860 24.16 -24.59 13.27
CA GLN A 860 23.84 -24.96 11.89
C GLN A 860 22.79 -26.09 11.84
N GLN A 861 22.94 -27.16 12.62
CA GLN A 861 21.97 -28.26 12.65
C GLN A 861 20.57 -27.80 13.10
N GLN A 862 20.48 -26.95 14.13
CA GLN A 862 19.20 -26.39 14.58
C GLN A 862 18.52 -25.53 13.50
N LEU A 863 19.30 -24.72 12.77
CA LEU A 863 18.79 -23.88 11.69
C LEU A 863 18.38 -24.72 10.46
N GLU A 864 19.04 -25.85 10.20
CA GLU A 864 18.66 -26.83 9.16
C GLU A 864 17.32 -27.50 9.49
N GLU A 865 17.10 -27.93 10.73
CA GLU A 865 15.81 -28.49 11.19
C GLU A 865 14.67 -27.47 11.04
N GLN A 866 14.90 -26.22 11.47
CA GLN A 866 13.93 -25.13 11.30
C GLN A 866 13.64 -24.81 9.82
N CYS A 867 14.64 -24.94 8.95
CA CYS A 867 14.47 -24.78 7.51
C CYS A 867 13.52 -25.85 6.94
N VAL A 868 13.66 -27.10 7.38
CA VAL A 868 12.78 -28.20 6.96
C VAL A 868 11.36 -27.95 7.48
N GLU A 869 11.21 -27.62 8.76
CA GLU A 869 9.92 -27.32 9.38
C GLU A 869 9.17 -26.20 8.63
N PHE A 870 9.77 -25.03 8.45
CA PHE A 870 9.13 -23.92 7.73
C PHE A 870 8.88 -24.23 6.25
N THR A 871 9.72 -25.04 5.60
CA THR A 871 9.47 -25.49 4.22
C THR A 871 8.20 -26.36 4.15
N THR A 872 8.00 -27.27 5.11
CA THR A 872 6.79 -28.11 5.18
C THR A 872 5.53 -27.30 5.50
N GLU A 873 5.61 -26.33 6.42
CA GLU A 873 4.50 -25.43 6.74
C GLU A 873 4.10 -24.56 5.54
N ILE A 874 5.08 -24.01 4.81
CA ILE A 874 4.80 -23.22 3.60
C ILE A 874 4.12 -24.08 2.54
N GLN A 875 4.53 -25.34 2.37
CA GLN A 875 3.87 -26.27 1.43
C GLN A 875 2.43 -26.59 1.85
N ALA A 876 2.18 -26.82 3.14
CA ALA A 876 0.84 -27.02 3.67
C ALA A 876 -0.07 -25.79 3.46
N LEU A 877 0.42 -24.59 3.80
CA LEU A 877 -0.28 -23.33 3.56
C LEU A 877 -0.55 -23.09 2.06
N THR A 878 0.39 -23.45 1.18
CA THR A 878 0.22 -23.34 -0.27
C THR A 878 -0.91 -24.24 -0.77
N ARG A 879 -0.99 -25.48 -0.28
CA ARG A 879 -2.07 -26.41 -0.61
C ARG A 879 -3.42 -25.88 -0.15
N ASP A 880 -3.50 -25.43 1.10
CA ASP A 880 -4.72 -24.89 1.68
C ASP A 880 -5.23 -23.64 0.96
N ILE A 881 -4.33 -22.73 0.54
CA ILE A 881 -4.69 -21.55 -0.26
C ILE A 881 -5.23 -21.96 -1.63
N ARG A 882 -4.67 -23.01 -2.24
CA ARG A 882 -5.13 -23.53 -3.54
C ARG A 882 -6.52 -24.14 -3.41
N GLU A 883 -6.75 -25.00 -2.42
CA GLU A 883 -8.05 -25.63 -2.16
C GLU A 883 -9.14 -24.58 -1.89
N ALA A 884 -8.86 -23.56 -1.07
CA ALA A 884 -9.80 -22.48 -0.81
C ALA A 884 -10.08 -21.61 -2.07
N LYS A 885 -9.09 -21.40 -2.94
CA LYS A 885 -9.29 -20.68 -4.22
C LYS A 885 -10.08 -21.48 -5.25
N GLU A 886 -9.87 -22.79 -5.33
CA GLU A 886 -10.63 -23.67 -6.21
C GLU A 886 -12.13 -23.69 -5.83
N GLN A 887 -12.46 -23.53 -4.54
CA GLN A 887 -13.84 -23.40 -4.06
C GLN A 887 -14.46 -22.02 -4.35
N LEU A 888 -13.67 -20.95 -4.50
CA LEU A 888 -14.19 -19.59 -4.76
C LEU A 888 -14.74 -19.40 -6.19
N SER A 889 -14.16 -20.07 -7.18
CA SER A 889 -14.58 -19.99 -8.58
C SER A 889 -16.04 -20.43 -8.82
N PRO A 890 -16.47 -21.65 -8.39
CA PRO A 890 -17.85 -22.09 -8.55
C PRO A 890 -18.84 -21.26 -7.72
N LEU A 891 -18.42 -20.77 -6.55
CA LEU A 891 -19.24 -19.86 -5.73
C LEU A 891 -19.49 -18.52 -6.45
N ALA A 892 -18.46 -17.94 -7.10
CA ALA A 892 -18.60 -16.70 -7.85
C ALA A 892 -19.53 -16.84 -9.06
N ALA A 893 -19.38 -17.92 -9.84
CA ALA A 893 -20.24 -18.22 -10.98
C ALA A 893 -21.71 -18.48 -10.57
N ALA A 894 -21.92 -19.16 -9.44
CA ALA A 894 -23.26 -19.39 -8.89
C ALA A 894 -23.92 -18.08 -8.41
N LEU A 895 -23.14 -17.17 -7.81
CA LEU A 895 -23.62 -15.87 -7.33
C LEU A 895 -24.02 -14.95 -8.49
N GLU A 896 -23.24 -14.95 -9.58
CA GLU A 896 -23.54 -14.21 -10.81
C GLU A 896 -24.83 -14.74 -11.48
N LYS A 897 -24.98 -16.07 -11.55
CA LYS A 897 -26.21 -16.70 -12.07
C LYS A 897 -27.45 -16.34 -11.24
N LEU A 898 -27.35 -16.40 -9.90
CA LEU A 898 -28.46 -16.03 -9.02
C LEU A 898 -28.80 -14.54 -9.08
N GLN A 899 -27.80 -13.67 -9.28
CA GLN A 899 -28.03 -12.23 -9.49
C GLN A 899 -28.73 -11.94 -10.81
N GLN A 900 -28.39 -12.66 -11.87
CA GLN A 900 -29.05 -12.56 -13.17
C GLN A 900 -30.50 -13.06 -13.13
N GLU A 901 -30.74 -14.22 -12.49
CA GLU A 901 -32.10 -14.75 -12.27
C GLU A 901 -32.99 -13.78 -11.45
N ARG A 902 -32.40 -13.07 -10.47
CA ARG A 902 -33.13 -12.04 -9.69
C ARG A 902 -33.49 -10.82 -10.55
N LEU A 903 -32.55 -10.34 -11.37
CA LEU A 903 -32.80 -9.20 -12.27
C LEU A 903 -33.92 -9.52 -13.27
N GLU A 904 -33.96 -10.73 -13.79
CA GLU A 904 -35.05 -11.20 -14.67
C GLU A 904 -36.42 -11.23 -13.95
N LEU A 905 -36.45 -11.62 -12.66
CA LEU A 905 -37.68 -11.60 -11.85
C LEU A 905 -38.16 -10.18 -11.54
N VAL A 906 -37.24 -9.25 -11.27
CA VAL A 906 -37.54 -7.84 -11.02
C VAL A 906 -38.07 -7.15 -12.28
N GLU A 907 -37.48 -7.42 -13.45
CA GLU A 907 -37.95 -6.84 -14.72
C GLU A 907 -39.32 -7.41 -15.13
N ARG A 908 -39.58 -8.71 -14.86
CA ARG A 908 -40.91 -9.32 -15.02
C ARG A 908 -41.98 -8.71 -14.10
N LYS A 909 -41.61 -8.33 -12.87
CA LYS A 909 -42.48 -7.62 -11.93
C LYS A 909 -42.81 -6.21 -12.41
N ARG A 910 -41.81 -5.50 -12.96
CA ARG A 910 -41.96 -4.15 -13.52
C ARG A 910 -42.85 -4.12 -14.76
N GLN A 911 -42.64 -5.05 -15.71
CA GLN A 911 -43.47 -5.15 -16.93
C GLN A 911 -44.95 -5.38 -16.62
N ARG A 912 -45.29 -6.18 -15.59
CA ARG A 912 -46.70 -6.42 -15.21
C ARG A 912 -47.33 -5.27 -14.42
N GLN A 913 -46.53 -4.34 -13.90
CA GLN A 913 -46.99 -3.18 -13.14
C GLN A 913 -47.27 -1.97 -14.06
N GLU A 914 -46.66 -1.93 -15.25
CA GLU A 914 -46.77 -0.81 -16.22
C GLU A 914 -47.99 -0.90 -17.17
N GLU A 915 -48.73 -2.02 -17.24
CA GLU A 915 -49.90 -2.19 -18.14
C GLU A 915 -51.22 -1.58 -17.59
N GLY A 916 -51.20 -0.89 -16.45
CA GLY A 916 -52.42 -0.55 -15.68
C GLY A 916 -52.98 0.87 -15.78
N GLN A 917 -52.32 1.87 -16.38
CA GLN A 917 -52.82 3.25 -16.34
C GLN A 917 -52.42 4.10 -17.56
N GLU A 918 -53.38 4.36 -18.46
CA GLU A 918 -53.56 5.70 -19.08
C GLU A 918 -54.75 5.75 -20.06
N LYS A 919 -55.63 6.76 -19.90
CA LYS A 919 -56.08 7.74 -20.94
C LYS A 919 -57.45 8.38 -20.63
N GLN A 920 -57.50 9.72 -20.62
CA GLN A 920 -58.15 10.59 -21.65
C GLN A 920 -58.70 11.94 -21.09
N LYS A 921 -58.37 13.06 -21.76
CA LYS A 921 -59.24 14.25 -21.98
C LYS A 921 -58.78 15.07 -23.20
N GLU A 922 -59.73 15.87 -23.75
CA GLU A 922 -59.74 16.82 -24.91
C GLU A 922 -60.36 16.26 -26.20
N SER A 923 -61.16 16.96 -27.02
CA SER A 923 -61.46 18.39 -27.25
C SER A 923 -62.82 18.48 -28.01
N GLU A 924 -63.76 19.42 -27.78
CA GLU A 924 -63.99 20.74 -28.42
C GLU A 924 -65.27 20.83 -29.30
N LEU A 925 -66.07 21.85 -28.97
CA LEU A 925 -66.78 22.87 -29.76
C LEU A 925 -67.31 22.63 -31.22
N GLN A 926 -68.56 23.08 -31.40
CA GLN A 926 -69.06 24.00 -32.47
C GLN A 926 -69.89 23.41 -33.63
N GLU A 927 -71.22 23.54 -33.56
CA GLU A 927 -72.06 23.95 -34.70
C GLU A 927 -73.52 24.22 -34.29
N THR A 928 -74.27 24.93 -35.14
CA THR A 928 -75.75 25.12 -35.16
C THR A 928 -76.36 26.30 -34.38
N ASN A 929 -75.87 27.47 -34.78
CA ASN A 929 -76.43 28.80 -34.59
C ASN A 929 -77.59 29.14 -35.57
N THR A 930 -78.51 28.21 -35.91
CA THR A 930 -79.36 28.42 -37.12
C THR A 930 -80.82 27.92 -37.05
N GLN A 931 -81.44 27.86 -35.88
CA GLN A 931 -82.90 27.53 -35.79
C GLN A 931 -83.70 28.45 -34.85
N LEU A 932 -83.16 29.63 -34.50
CA LEU A 932 -83.87 30.62 -33.66
C LEU A 932 -84.91 31.46 -34.43
N HIS A 933 -85.03 31.33 -35.76
CA HIS A 933 -85.73 32.34 -36.58
C HIS A 933 -87.18 32.03 -36.96
N GLU A 934 -87.74 30.87 -36.60
CA GLU A 934 -89.09 30.48 -37.05
C GLU A 934 -90.18 30.53 -35.96
N ALA A 935 -89.81 30.57 -34.67
CA ALA A 935 -90.78 30.57 -33.57
C ALA A 935 -91.36 31.97 -33.23
N GLU A 936 -90.73 33.07 -33.70
CA GLU A 936 -91.20 34.43 -33.41
C GLU A 936 -92.44 34.84 -34.21
N LYS A 937 -92.75 34.17 -35.34
CA LYS A 937 -93.86 34.56 -36.23
C LYS A 937 -95.27 34.11 -35.80
N TYR A 938 -95.42 33.18 -34.85
CA TYR A 938 -96.75 32.70 -34.44
C TYR A 938 -97.34 33.48 -33.25
N LYS A 939 -96.50 34.20 -32.49
CA LYS A 939 -96.90 34.94 -31.28
C LYS A 939 -97.64 36.25 -31.60
N ASP A 940 -97.38 36.86 -32.75
CA ASP A 940 -97.97 38.15 -33.14
C ASP A 940 -99.43 38.07 -33.63
N LYS A 941 -99.94 36.87 -33.95
CA LYS A 941 -101.30 36.71 -34.48
C LYS A 941 -102.39 36.70 -33.39
N ILE A 942 -102.08 36.17 -32.19
CA ILE A 942 -103.03 36.04 -31.07
C ILE A 942 -103.18 37.37 -30.29
N ASN A 943 -102.17 38.24 -30.32
CA ASN A 943 -102.22 39.54 -29.62
C ASN A 943 -103.24 40.53 -30.22
N LYS A 944 -103.66 40.36 -31.49
CA LYS A 944 -104.62 41.27 -32.13
C LYS A 944 -106.10 40.99 -31.81
N GLU A 945 -106.48 39.77 -31.42
CA GLU A 945 -107.88 39.45 -31.10
C GLU A 945 -108.27 39.80 -29.66
N MET A 946 -107.32 39.79 -28.72
CA MET A 946 -107.59 40.16 -27.32
C MET A 946 -107.84 41.66 -27.07
N GLY A 947 -107.41 42.53 -27.99
CA GLY A 947 -107.63 43.97 -27.88
C GLY A 947 -109.11 44.38 -27.93
N ASN A 948 -109.94 43.63 -28.68
CA ASN A 948 -111.32 44.02 -28.96
C ASN A 948 -112.32 43.59 -27.84
N ILE A 949 -111.99 42.59 -27.02
CA ILE A 949 -112.87 42.09 -25.94
C ILE A 949 -112.68 42.88 -24.64
N ARG A 950 -111.51 43.49 -24.43
CA ARG A 950 -111.21 44.29 -23.22
C ARG A 950 -112.00 45.60 -23.15
N GLN A 951 -112.28 46.23 -24.27
CA GLN A 951 -113.00 47.51 -24.33
C GLN A 951 -114.49 47.39 -23.92
N ASP A 952 -115.06 46.19 -23.99
CA ASP A 952 -116.47 45.89 -23.66
C ASP A 952 -116.73 45.56 -22.17
N ILE A 953 -115.68 45.29 -21.38
CA ILE A 953 -115.78 44.93 -19.95
C ILE A 953 -115.61 46.15 -19.04
N ASP A 954 -114.82 47.13 -19.45
CA ASP A 954 -114.56 48.33 -18.64
C ASP A 954 -115.79 49.23 -18.46
N THR A 955 -116.81 49.10 -19.31
CA THR A 955 -118.08 49.85 -19.17
C THR A 955 -119.04 49.30 -18.12
N GLN A 956 -118.82 48.09 -17.56
CA GLN A 956 -119.71 47.49 -16.55
C GLN A 956 -119.14 47.45 -15.12
N LYS A 957 -117.86 47.78 -14.89
CA LYS A 957 -117.17 47.61 -13.58
C LYS A 957 -117.25 48.79 -12.60
N VAL A 958 -117.91 49.90 -12.95
CA VAL A 958 -117.94 51.10 -12.09
C VAL A 958 -118.89 50.94 -10.88
N GLN A 959 -119.87 50.02 -10.91
CA GLN A 959 -120.82 49.82 -9.81
C GLN A 959 -120.44 48.73 -8.78
N GLU A 960 -119.45 47.87 -9.04
CA GLU A 960 -119.05 46.77 -8.13
C GLU A 960 -118.05 47.23 -7.03
N ARG A 961 -117.38 48.37 -7.24
CA ARG A 961 -116.22 48.81 -6.44
C ARG A 961 -116.57 49.24 -5.00
N TRP A 962 -117.78 49.71 -4.75
CA TRP A 962 -118.16 50.24 -3.43
C TRP A 962 -118.46 49.16 -2.38
N LEU A 963 -118.93 47.97 -2.77
CA LEU A 963 -119.34 46.90 -1.84
C LEU A 963 -118.17 46.03 -1.34
N GLN A 964 -117.03 46.00 -2.06
CA GLN A 964 -115.93 45.06 -1.82
C GLN A 964 -114.86 45.58 -0.83
N ASP A 965 -114.77 46.91 -0.68
CA ASP A 965 -113.73 47.54 0.14
C ASP A 965 -113.96 47.33 1.66
N ASN A 966 -115.21 47.19 2.11
CA ASN A 966 -115.54 46.99 3.54
C ASN A 966 -115.24 45.58 4.09
N LEU A 967 -115.26 44.53 3.25
CA LEU A 967 -115.03 43.13 3.66
C LEU A 967 -113.54 42.77 3.79
N THR A 968 -112.67 43.51 3.10
CA THR A 968 -111.25 43.17 2.91
C THR A 968 -110.37 43.61 4.10
N LEU A 969 -110.71 44.71 4.76
CA LEU A 969 -109.93 45.27 5.86
C LEU A 969 -109.93 44.37 7.11
N ARG A 970 -111.05 43.67 7.40
CA ARG A 970 -111.22 42.88 8.64
C ARG A 970 -110.42 41.57 8.67
N LYS A 971 -110.15 40.94 7.52
CA LYS A 971 -109.33 39.69 7.46
C LYS A 971 -107.83 39.96 7.54
N ARG A 972 -107.36 41.11 7.02
CA ARG A 972 -105.92 41.41 6.91
C ARG A 972 -105.24 41.78 8.23
N MET A 973 -106.00 42.15 9.27
CA MET A 973 -105.44 42.47 10.59
C MET A 973 -105.03 41.23 11.40
N GLU A 974 -105.69 40.08 11.21
CA GLU A 974 -105.42 38.88 12.02
C GLU A 974 -104.19 38.11 11.50
N GLU A 975 -104.01 38.04 10.17
CA GLU A 975 -102.83 37.42 9.54
C GLU A 975 -101.51 38.13 9.87
N LEU A 976 -101.56 39.44 10.21
CA LEU A 976 -100.39 40.22 10.59
C LEU A 976 -99.82 39.81 11.96
N LYS A 977 -100.68 39.37 12.89
CA LYS A 977 -100.25 38.97 14.25
C LYS A 977 -99.45 37.67 14.24
N GLU A 978 -99.86 36.68 13.44
CA GLU A 978 -99.16 35.38 13.36
C GLU A 978 -97.75 35.51 12.76
N LEU A 979 -97.58 36.41 11.77
CA LEU A 979 -96.30 36.70 11.13
C LEU A 979 -95.28 37.32 12.10
N VAL A 980 -95.73 38.18 13.01
CA VAL A 980 -94.87 38.84 14.00
C VAL A 980 -94.32 37.82 15.03
N ALA A 981 -95.15 36.90 15.50
CA ALA A 981 -94.73 35.86 16.46
C ALA A 981 -93.66 34.92 15.89
N LYS A 982 -93.78 34.54 14.60
CA LYS A 982 -92.82 33.65 13.94
C LYS A 982 -91.44 34.29 13.71
N ARG A 983 -91.41 35.61 13.49
CA ARG A 983 -90.18 36.41 13.37
C ARG A 983 -89.41 36.47 14.70
N GLU A 984 -90.11 36.69 15.80
CA GLU A 984 -89.47 36.83 17.12
C GLU A 984 -88.80 35.54 17.61
N ALA A 985 -89.36 34.37 17.27
CA ALA A 985 -88.75 33.07 17.56
C ALA A 985 -87.41 32.88 16.82
N LEU A 986 -87.35 33.23 15.53
CA LEU A 986 -86.14 33.08 14.71
C LEU A 986 -85.03 34.09 15.09
N MET A 987 -85.38 35.27 15.61
CA MET A 987 -84.37 36.22 16.11
C MET A 987 -83.65 35.72 17.37
N LYS A 988 -84.36 35.05 18.29
CA LYS A 988 -83.75 34.49 19.51
C LYS A 988 -82.72 33.39 19.22
N ASP A 989 -82.92 32.61 18.17
CA ASP A 989 -81.99 31.55 17.77
C ASP A 989 -80.70 32.10 17.09
N MET A 990 -80.75 33.33 16.55
CA MET A 990 -79.62 33.94 15.83
C MET A 990 -78.63 34.67 16.75
N GLU A 991 -79.07 35.26 17.86
CA GLU A 991 -78.22 36.05 18.79
C GLU A 991 -77.13 35.21 19.48
N HIS A 992 -77.25 33.87 19.51
CA HIS A 992 -76.25 32.99 20.10
C HIS A 992 -75.07 32.65 19.15
N TYR A 993 -75.19 32.85 17.84
CA TYR A 993 -74.25 32.31 16.83
C TYR A 993 -73.33 33.32 16.13
N THR A 994 -73.61 34.62 16.20
CA THR A 994 -73.10 35.61 15.22
C THR A 994 -71.78 36.29 15.59
N PHE A 995 -71.43 36.47 16.88
CA PHE A 995 -70.24 37.24 17.25
C PHE A 995 -68.95 36.40 17.37
N ILE A 996 -69.04 35.18 17.93
CA ILE A 996 -67.85 34.36 18.23
C ILE A 996 -67.21 33.76 16.97
N ASN A 997 -68.02 33.30 16.01
CA ASN A 997 -67.54 32.58 14.82
C ASN A 997 -66.83 33.46 13.78
N HIS A 998 -67.18 34.75 13.67
CA HIS A 998 -66.55 35.65 12.69
C HIS A 998 -65.14 36.11 13.09
N LEU A 999 -64.89 36.26 14.38
CA LEU A 999 -63.58 36.65 14.92
C LEU A 999 -62.60 35.47 14.85
N GLU A 1000 -63.06 34.28 15.23
CA GLU A 1000 -62.27 33.03 15.12
C GLU A 1000 -61.92 32.69 13.66
N ARG A 1001 -62.83 32.91 12.70
CA ARG A 1001 -62.55 32.73 11.27
C ARG A 1001 -61.40 33.62 10.78
N ARG A 1002 -61.44 34.92 11.11
CA ARG A 1002 -60.40 35.88 10.69
C ARG A 1002 -59.03 35.54 11.27
N GLU A 1003 -58.97 35.06 12.50
CA GLU A 1003 -57.70 34.63 13.11
C GLU A 1003 -57.17 33.34 12.49
N ALA A 1004 -58.04 32.37 12.20
CA ALA A 1004 -57.67 31.13 11.54
C ALA A 1004 -57.18 31.39 10.10
N ASP A 1005 -57.86 32.24 9.33
CA ASP A 1005 -57.46 32.62 7.96
C ASP A 1005 -56.08 33.30 7.95
N ARG A 1006 -55.84 34.28 8.85
CA ARG A 1006 -54.53 34.95 8.94
C ARG A 1006 -53.39 33.97 9.25
N LYS A 1007 -53.59 33.08 10.23
CA LYS A 1007 -52.59 32.06 10.59
C LYS A 1007 -52.33 31.09 9.43
N LEU A 1008 -53.38 30.70 8.71
CA LEU A 1008 -53.25 29.83 7.54
C LEU A 1008 -52.45 30.51 6.42
N GLU A 1009 -52.73 31.79 6.16
CA GLU A 1009 -52.06 32.58 5.13
C GLU A 1009 -50.56 32.78 5.46
N ASP A 1010 -50.24 33.07 6.73
CA ASP A 1010 -48.86 33.15 7.22
C ASP A 1010 -48.10 31.81 7.09
N LEU A 1011 -48.74 30.68 7.46
CA LEU A 1011 -48.15 29.35 7.31
C LEU A 1011 -47.93 28.97 5.84
N LYS A 1012 -48.88 29.28 4.94
CA LYS A 1012 -48.74 29.05 3.48
C LYS A 1012 -47.62 29.89 2.87
N LYS A 1013 -47.45 31.13 3.34
CA LYS A 1013 -46.33 32.00 2.95
C LYS A 1013 -44.99 31.42 3.43
N ASN A 1014 -44.91 31.00 4.69
CA ASN A 1014 -43.69 30.39 5.25
C ASN A 1014 -43.33 29.08 4.55
N ARG A 1015 -44.31 28.23 4.24
CA ARG A 1015 -44.13 27.01 3.42
C ARG A 1015 -43.53 27.34 2.06
N SER A 1016 -44.04 28.37 1.37
CA SER A 1016 -43.52 28.78 0.06
C SER A 1016 -42.07 29.27 0.13
N ILE A 1017 -41.71 30.02 1.17
CA ILE A 1017 -40.33 30.48 1.41
C ILE A 1017 -39.40 29.27 1.68
N ALA A 1018 -39.83 28.32 2.50
CA ALA A 1018 -39.06 27.11 2.82
C ALA A 1018 -38.87 26.21 1.58
N LEU A 1019 -39.90 26.04 0.76
CA LEU A 1019 -39.81 25.35 -0.54
C LEU A 1019 -38.82 26.02 -1.50
N GLY A 1020 -38.80 27.35 -1.54
CA GLY A 1020 -37.81 28.11 -2.33
C GLY A 1020 -36.37 27.85 -1.87
N ARG A 1021 -36.13 27.82 -0.55
CA ARG A 1021 -34.82 27.48 0.03
C ARG A 1021 -34.42 26.03 -0.26
N GLN A 1022 -35.36 25.09 -0.17
CA GLN A 1022 -35.14 23.68 -0.50
C GLN A 1022 -34.61 23.53 -1.93
N LYS A 1023 -35.27 24.16 -2.92
CA LYS A 1023 -34.82 24.14 -4.31
C LYS A 1023 -33.43 24.77 -4.47
N GLY A 1024 -33.16 25.89 -3.80
CA GLY A 1024 -31.85 26.53 -3.83
C GLY A 1024 -30.73 25.61 -3.33
N PHE A 1025 -30.95 24.89 -2.22
CA PHE A 1025 -29.99 23.91 -1.72
C PHE A 1025 -29.83 22.71 -2.66
N GLU A 1026 -30.92 22.20 -3.25
CA GLU A 1026 -30.86 21.11 -4.23
C GLU A 1026 -30.02 21.49 -5.47
N GLU A 1027 -30.18 22.71 -5.98
CA GLU A 1027 -29.39 23.24 -7.11
C GLU A 1027 -27.91 23.42 -6.75
N GLU A 1028 -27.59 23.96 -5.58
CA GLU A 1028 -26.21 24.11 -5.09
C GLU A 1028 -25.53 22.74 -4.88
N ILE A 1029 -26.23 21.76 -4.30
CA ILE A 1029 -25.72 20.39 -4.14
C ILE A 1029 -25.43 19.76 -5.51
N LEU A 1030 -26.34 19.94 -6.48
CA LEU A 1030 -26.15 19.43 -7.84
C LEU A 1030 -24.91 20.07 -8.50
N HIS A 1031 -24.73 21.38 -8.33
CA HIS A 1031 -23.60 22.12 -8.85
C HIS A 1031 -22.27 21.60 -8.28
N HIS A 1032 -22.15 21.51 -6.95
CA HIS A 1032 -20.93 21.02 -6.30
C HIS A 1032 -20.66 19.53 -6.56
N ARG A 1033 -21.69 18.69 -6.67
CA ARG A 1033 -21.54 17.29 -7.10
C ARG A 1033 -21.08 17.19 -8.56
N LYS A 1034 -21.42 18.15 -9.42
CA LYS A 1034 -20.89 18.22 -10.79
C LYS A 1034 -19.42 18.65 -10.79
N GLU A 1035 -19.05 19.66 -10.00
CA GLU A 1035 -17.65 20.07 -9.82
C GLU A 1035 -16.80 18.91 -9.29
N LEU A 1036 -17.29 18.13 -8.31
CA LEU A 1036 -16.59 16.94 -7.80
C LEU A 1036 -16.36 15.83 -8.84
N ARG A 1037 -17.15 15.80 -9.92
CA ARG A 1037 -17.00 14.83 -11.03
C ARG A 1037 -16.02 15.30 -12.10
N GLU A 1038 -15.45 16.50 -11.99
CA GLU A 1038 -14.36 16.91 -12.87
C GLU A 1038 -13.13 16.02 -12.66
N ASP A 1039 -12.40 15.72 -13.75
CA ASP A 1039 -11.29 14.77 -13.75
C ASP A 1039 -10.19 15.08 -12.69
N GLN A 1040 -10.01 16.37 -12.40
CA GLN A 1040 -9.05 16.86 -11.41
C GLN A 1040 -9.46 16.57 -9.95
N TYR A 1041 -10.75 16.37 -9.66
CA TYR A 1041 -11.30 16.19 -8.30
C TYR A 1041 -11.84 14.78 -8.02
N ASP A 1042 -12.41 14.10 -9.03
CA ASP A 1042 -13.05 12.78 -8.89
C ASP A 1042 -12.14 11.75 -8.21
N LYS A 1043 -10.87 11.71 -8.63
CA LYS A 1043 -9.84 10.80 -8.11
C LYS A 1043 -8.67 11.51 -7.44
N ALA A 1044 -8.87 12.72 -6.91
CA ALA A 1044 -7.80 13.52 -6.34
C ALA A 1044 -7.05 12.81 -5.20
N ASP A 1045 -7.78 12.15 -4.29
CA ASP A 1045 -7.22 11.38 -3.19
C ASP A 1045 -6.35 10.20 -3.67
N GLU A 1046 -6.85 9.41 -4.63
CA GLU A 1046 -6.11 8.28 -5.20
C GLU A 1046 -4.88 8.73 -5.97
N ARG A 1047 -5.00 9.76 -6.82
CA ARG A 1047 -3.87 10.32 -7.59
C ARG A 1047 -2.79 10.84 -6.66
N TYR A 1048 -3.16 11.60 -5.62
CA TYR A 1048 -2.23 12.07 -4.60
C TYR A 1048 -1.55 10.91 -3.87
N LYS A 1049 -2.31 9.92 -3.40
CA LYS A 1049 -1.79 8.75 -2.69
C LYS A 1049 -0.82 7.94 -3.56
N ASN A 1050 -1.20 7.64 -4.80
CA ASN A 1050 -0.37 6.87 -5.73
C ASN A 1050 0.93 7.61 -6.05
N LYS A 1051 0.87 8.93 -6.30
CA LYS A 1051 2.08 9.72 -6.55
C LYS A 1051 2.98 9.80 -5.30
N MET A 1052 2.39 9.88 -4.11
CA MET A 1052 3.11 9.89 -2.83
C MET A 1052 3.84 8.58 -2.59
N ILE A 1053 3.18 7.45 -2.86
CA ILE A 1053 3.79 6.11 -2.80
C ILE A 1053 4.97 6.04 -3.78
N THR A 1054 4.78 6.42 -5.04
CA THR A 1054 5.86 6.42 -6.04
C THR A 1054 7.06 7.25 -5.56
N MET A 1055 6.82 8.46 -5.06
CA MET A 1055 7.88 9.32 -4.54
C MET A 1055 8.64 8.67 -3.38
N ARG A 1056 7.92 8.18 -2.34
CA ARG A 1056 8.56 7.57 -1.17
C ARG A 1056 9.28 6.27 -1.49
N THR A 1057 8.71 5.41 -2.33
CA THR A 1057 9.39 4.19 -2.78
C THR A 1057 10.66 4.53 -3.56
N THR A 1058 10.63 5.57 -4.41
CA THR A 1058 11.82 6.00 -5.16
C THR A 1058 12.91 6.58 -4.24
N GLU A 1059 12.53 7.32 -3.19
CA GLU A 1059 13.49 7.79 -2.18
C GLU A 1059 14.14 6.64 -1.41
N LEU A 1060 13.41 5.56 -1.11
CA LEU A 1060 13.99 4.36 -0.51
C LEU A 1060 14.99 3.69 -1.47
N VAL A 1061 14.65 3.57 -2.75
CA VAL A 1061 15.57 3.05 -3.77
C VAL A 1061 16.85 3.88 -3.86
N ILE A 1062 16.78 5.20 -3.73
CA ILE A 1062 17.97 6.08 -3.70
C ILE A 1062 18.86 5.74 -2.50
N LYS A 1063 18.27 5.51 -1.32
CA LYS A 1063 19.01 5.14 -0.11
C LYS A 1063 19.67 3.77 -0.26
N ASP A 1064 18.96 2.79 -0.82
CA ASP A 1064 19.51 1.46 -1.07
C ASP A 1064 20.66 1.50 -2.07
N LEU A 1065 20.51 2.24 -3.17
CA LEU A 1065 21.58 2.45 -4.16
C LEU A 1065 22.81 3.11 -3.53
N ASP A 1066 22.63 4.04 -2.60
CA ASP A 1066 23.73 4.66 -1.85
C ASP A 1066 24.42 3.68 -0.90
N LEU A 1067 23.65 2.84 -0.21
CA LEU A 1067 24.17 1.80 0.68
C LEU A 1067 25.02 0.80 -0.12
N TYR A 1068 24.50 0.28 -1.24
CA TYR A 1068 25.24 -0.63 -2.10
C TYR A 1068 26.48 0.01 -2.71
N TYR A 1069 26.39 1.28 -3.12
CA TYR A 1069 27.55 2.03 -3.62
C TYR A 1069 28.66 2.09 -2.57
N LYS A 1070 28.32 2.50 -1.33
CA LYS A 1070 29.27 2.59 -0.22
C LYS A 1070 29.87 1.24 0.15
N ALA A 1071 29.05 0.20 0.23
CA ALA A 1071 29.52 -1.15 0.57
C ALA A 1071 30.47 -1.71 -0.51
N LEU A 1072 30.13 -1.55 -1.79
CA LEU A 1072 30.98 -1.99 -2.90
C LEU A 1072 32.28 -1.19 -2.97
N ASP A 1073 32.23 0.14 -2.80
CA ASP A 1073 33.42 0.99 -2.75
C ASP A 1073 34.36 0.57 -1.61
N GLN A 1074 33.84 0.45 -0.38
CA GLN A 1074 34.61 -0.02 0.78
C GLN A 1074 35.22 -1.40 0.57
N THR A 1075 34.49 -2.33 -0.06
CA THR A 1075 34.99 -3.68 -0.35
C THR A 1075 36.15 -3.64 -1.35
N ILE A 1076 36.05 -2.82 -2.39
CA ILE A 1076 37.15 -2.62 -3.36
C ILE A 1076 38.36 -2.01 -2.66
N MET A 1077 38.18 -1.02 -1.78
CA MET A 1077 39.27 -0.41 -1.01
C MET A 1077 39.98 -1.46 -0.12
N LYS A 1078 39.20 -2.25 0.62
CA LYS A 1078 39.73 -3.28 1.51
C LYS A 1078 40.47 -4.36 0.73
N PHE A 1079 39.91 -4.82 -0.40
CA PHE A 1079 40.56 -5.80 -1.27
C PHE A 1079 41.88 -5.28 -1.84
N HIS A 1080 41.90 -4.03 -2.31
CA HIS A 1080 43.10 -3.39 -2.86
C HIS A 1080 44.20 -3.24 -1.80
N SER A 1081 43.89 -2.70 -0.63
CA SER A 1081 44.85 -2.56 0.48
C SER A 1081 45.41 -3.92 0.91
N MET A 1082 44.55 -4.90 1.15
CA MET A 1082 44.95 -6.24 1.59
C MET A 1082 45.90 -6.91 0.58
N LYS A 1083 45.59 -6.80 -0.71
CA LYS A 1083 46.43 -7.37 -1.77
C LYS A 1083 47.75 -6.60 -1.94
N MET A 1084 47.74 -5.29 -1.75
CA MET A 1084 48.97 -4.49 -1.80
C MET A 1084 49.91 -4.80 -0.64
N ASP A 1085 49.38 -5.00 0.56
CA ASP A 1085 50.15 -5.42 1.74
C ASP A 1085 50.78 -6.80 1.54
N GLU A 1086 50.04 -7.74 0.94
CA GLU A 1086 50.52 -9.07 0.55
C GLU A 1086 51.68 -8.98 -0.46
N ILE A 1087 51.50 -8.19 -1.54
CA ILE A 1087 52.53 -7.96 -2.57
C ILE A 1087 53.79 -7.35 -1.95
N ASN A 1088 53.65 -6.29 -1.14
CA ASN A 1088 54.78 -5.61 -0.52
C ASN A 1088 55.50 -6.46 0.52
N LYS A 1089 54.81 -7.39 1.18
CA LYS A 1089 55.46 -8.38 2.05
C LYS A 1089 56.38 -9.27 1.24
N ILE A 1090 55.88 -9.83 0.14
CA ILE A 1090 56.65 -10.73 -0.73
C ILE A 1090 57.83 -9.99 -1.39
N ILE A 1091 57.63 -8.75 -1.88
CA ILE A 1091 58.72 -7.94 -2.46
C ILE A 1091 59.83 -7.72 -1.44
N ARG A 1092 59.49 -7.38 -0.19
CA ARG A 1092 60.48 -7.16 0.88
C ARG A 1092 61.29 -8.41 1.18
N ASP A 1093 60.61 -9.56 1.28
CA ASP A 1093 61.25 -10.83 1.58
C ASP A 1093 62.18 -11.28 0.43
N LEU A 1094 61.70 -11.19 -0.82
CA LEU A 1094 62.49 -11.52 -2.02
C LEU A 1094 63.66 -10.57 -2.22
N TRP A 1095 63.49 -9.26 -1.99
CA TRP A 1095 64.57 -8.28 -2.12
C TRP A 1095 65.70 -8.56 -1.13
N ARG A 1096 65.37 -8.75 0.15
CA ARG A 1096 66.35 -9.05 1.20
C ARG A 1096 67.10 -10.36 0.96
N SER A 1097 66.45 -11.35 0.33
CA SER A 1097 67.09 -12.62 0.00
C SER A 1097 67.98 -12.55 -1.24
N THR A 1098 67.73 -11.64 -2.17
CA THR A 1098 68.33 -11.67 -3.52
C THR A 1098 69.36 -10.56 -3.72
N TYR A 1099 69.13 -9.36 -3.19
CA TYR A 1099 70.03 -8.23 -3.37
C TYR A 1099 71.18 -8.26 -2.35
N ARG A 1100 72.44 -8.20 -2.82
CA ARG A 1100 73.63 -8.22 -1.94
C ARG A 1100 74.23 -6.84 -1.67
N GLY A 1101 73.68 -5.78 -2.24
CA GLY A 1101 74.12 -4.41 -1.99
C GLY A 1101 73.71 -3.90 -0.60
N GLN A 1102 74.57 -3.13 0.06
CA GLN A 1102 74.30 -2.52 1.37
C GLN A 1102 73.58 -1.16 1.27
N ASP A 1103 73.30 -0.70 0.05
CA ASP A 1103 72.78 0.64 -0.25
C ASP A 1103 71.25 0.74 -0.25
N ILE A 1104 70.52 -0.37 -0.39
CA ILE A 1104 69.05 -0.44 -0.38
C ILE A 1104 68.60 -1.59 0.53
N GLU A 1105 67.84 -1.27 1.58
CA GLU A 1105 67.37 -2.27 2.55
C GLU A 1105 66.21 -3.10 1.99
N TYR A 1106 65.21 -2.43 1.41
CA TYR A 1106 64.10 -3.08 0.71
C TYR A 1106 63.42 -2.13 -0.28
N VAL A 1107 62.61 -2.73 -1.16
CA VAL A 1107 61.76 -2.04 -2.12
C VAL A 1107 60.30 -2.29 -1.76
N GLU A 1108 59.43 -1.30 -1.99
CA GLU A 1108 57.99 -1.45 -1.81
C GLU A 1108 57.24 -0.57 -2.83
N ILE A 1109 55.98 -0.93 -3.08
CA ILE A 1109 55.07 -0.19 -3.94
C ILE A 1109 54.14 0.63 -3.05
N ARG A 1110 54.16 1.94 -3.22
CA ARG A 1110 53.26 2.86 -2.52
C ARG A 1110 52.07 3.18 -3.42
N SER A 1111 50.87 3.03 -2.88
CA SER A 1111 49.60 3.44 -3.49
C SER A 1111 49.03 4.64 -2.72
N ASP A 1112 49.27 5.84 -3.24
CA ASP A 1112 48.76 7.06 -2.64
C ASP A 1112 47.34 7.34 -3.16
N VAL A 1113 46.43 7.73 -2.26
CA VAL A 1113 45.05 8.14 -2.59
C VAL A 1113 45.02 9.65 -2.74
N ASP A 1114 44.48 10.16 -3.85
CA ASP A 1114 44.36 11.60 -4.09
C ASP A 1114 43.25 12.22 -3.20
N GLU A 1115 43.63 12.80 -2.06
CA GLU A 1115 42.72 13.34 -1.03
C GLU A 1115 41.91 14.57 -1.50
N ASN A 1116 42.31 15.23 -2.59
CA ASN A 1116 41.59 16.38 -3.16
C ASN A 1116 40.25 16.02 -3.84
N SER A 1117 39.86 14.74 -3.83
CA SER A 1117 38.60 14.25 -4.36
C SER A 1117 37.54 14.21 -3.26
N SER A 1118 36.81 15.31 -3.09
CA SER A 1118 35.72 15.42 -2.11
C SER A 1118 34.72 14.25 -2.20
N ALA A 1119 34.41 13.67 -1.04
CA ALA A 1119 33.73 12.38 -0.81
C ALA A 1119 32.31 12.24 -1.40
N GLY A 1120 31.81 13.20 -2.18
CA GLY A 1120 30.49 13.17 -2.79
C GLY A 1120 30.45 13.23 -4.33
N VAL A 1121 31.54 13.61 -5.01
CA VAL A 1121 31.43 14.07 -6.42
C VAL A 1121 32.44 13.46 -7.40
N ARG A 1122 33.61 12.98 -6.98
CA ARG A 1122 34.59 12.39 -7.92
C ARG A 1122 35.21 11.09 -7.43
N ARG A 1123 35.51 10.23 -8.41
CA ARG A 1123 36.21 8.95 -8.29
C ARG A 1123 37.51 9.14 -7.49
N ARG A 1124 37.73 8.35 -6.44
CA ARG A 1124 39.04 8.25 -5.79
C ARG A 1124 40.00 7.55 -6.75
N VAL A 1125 41.18 8.13 -6.91
CA VAL A 1125 42.18 7.69 -7.88
C VAL A 1125 43.44 7.29 -7.13
N TYR A 1126 43.87 6.04 -7.33
CA TYR A 1126 45.16 5.55 -6.84
C TYR A 1126 46.28 5.99 -7.77
N ASN A 1127 47.37 6.46 -7.17
CA ASN A 1127 48.63 6.70 -7.85
C ASN A 1127 49.67 5.72 -7.29
N TYR A 1128 50.36 5.01 -8.17
CA TYR A 1128 51.35 4.00 -7.80
C TYR A 1128 52.76 4.54 -8.05
N ARG A 1129 53.66 4.24 -7.12
CA ARG A 1129 55.11 4.49 -7.27
C ARG A 1129 55.91 3.41 -6.55
N VAL A 1130 57.07 3.09 -7.08
CA VAL A 1130 57.99 2.12 -6.46
C VAL A 1130 59.06 2.90 -5.71
N VAL A 1131 59.22 2.61 -4.42
CA VAL A 1131 60.17 3.31 -3.55
C VAL A 1131 61.18 2.32 -2.98
N MET A 1132 62.43 2.78 -2.87
CA MET A 1132 63.52 2.10 -2.17
C MET A 1132 63.71 2.74 -0.80
N VAL A 1133 63.94 1.93 0.22
CA VAL A 1133 64.17 2.38 1.60
C VAL A 1133 65.65 2.24 1.95
N LYS A 1134 66.23 3.33 2.45
CA LYS A 1134 67.63 3.40 2.88
C LYS A 1134 67.69 4.03 4.27
N GLY A 1135 67.91 3.21 5.29
CA GLY A 1135 67.72 3.61 6.69
C GLY A 1135 66.29 4.11 6.89
N ASP A 1136 66.10 5.29 7.48
CA ASP A 1136 64.77 5.85 7.75
C ASP A 1136 64.16 6.62 6.56
N THR A 1137 64.81 6.65 5.39
CA THR A 1137 64.36 7.44 4.23
C THR A 1137 63.83 6.58 3.09
N ALA A 1138 62.58 6.82 2.68
CA ALA A 1138 61.99 6.23 1.47
C ALA A 1138 62.17 7.18 0.26
N LEU A 1139 62.74 6.67 -0.83
CA LEU A 1139 63.04 7.42 -2.05
C LEU A 1139 62.40 6.75 -3.27
N ASP A 1140 61.89 7.53 -4.21
CA ASP A 1140 61.40 6.99 -5.50
C ASP A 1140 62.56 6.33 -6.26
N MET A 1141 62.37 5.08 -6.70
CA MET A 1141 63.37 4.36 -7.49
C MET A 1141 63.49 4.93 -8.89
N ARG A 1142 62.41 5.47 -9.45
CA ARG A 1142 62.38 5.92 -10.83
C ARG A 1142 63.40 7.04 -11.06
N GLY A 1143 64.30 6.83 -12.01
CA GLY A 1143 65.38 7.78 -12.34
C GLY A 1143 66.53 7.86 -11.32
N ARG A 1144 66.53 7.01 -10.27
CA ARG A 1144 67.52 7.05 -9.18
C ARG A 1144 68.24 5.72 -8.91
N CYS A 1145 67.90 4.67 -9.65
CA CYS A 1145 68.53 3.35 -9.55
C CYS A 1145 69.37 2.99 -10.79
N SER A 1146 70.36 2.11 -10.59
CA SER A 1146 71.23 1.58 -11.65
C SER A 1146 70.47 0.65 -12.61
N ALA A 1147 71.08 0.31 -13.76
CA ALA A 1147 70.46 -0.61 -14.71
C ALA A 1147 70.19 -2.00 -14.09
N GLY A 1148 71.14 -2.54 -13.32
CA GLY A 1148 70.96 -3.82 -12.61
C GLY A 1148 69.90 -3.77 -11.52
N GLN A 1149 69.86 -2.69 -10.72
CA GLN A 1149 68.81 -2.49 -9.69
C GLN A 1149 67.41 -2.42 -10.31
N LYS A 1150 67.27 -1.80 -11.48
CA LYS A 1150 65.98 -1.72 -12.21
C LYS A 1150 65.50 -3.09 -12.64
N VAL A 1151 66.39 -3.89 -13.24
CA VAL A 1151 66.07 -5.24 -13.71
C VAL A 1151 65.69 -6.13 -12.53
N LEU A 1152 66.48 -6.11 -11.46
CA LEU A 1152 66.22 -6.90 -10.26
C LEU A 1152 64.90 -6.51 -9.57
N ALA A 1153 64.64 -5.21 -9.38
CA ALA A 1153 63.38 -4.75 -8.78
C ALA A 1153 62.17 -5.15 -9.62
N SER A 1154 62.29 -5.05 -10.94
CA SER A 1154 61.20 -5.41 -11.86
C SER A 1154 60.93 -6.92 -11.87
N LEU A 1155 61.98 -7.75 -11.78
CA LEU A 1155 61.86 -9.20 -11.64
C LEU A 1155 61.18 -9.59 -10.32
N ILE A 1156 61.62 -9.00 -9.20
CA ILE A 1156 61.04 -9.27 -7.88
C ILE A 1156 59.57 -8.85 -7.80
N ILE A 1157 59.22 -7.68 -8.34
CA ILE A 1157 57.83 -7.23 -8.39
C ILE A 1157 56.97 -8.19 -9.22
N ARG A 1158 57.49 -8.68 -10.36
CA ARG A 1158 56.79 -9.68 -11.18
C ARG A 1158 56.61 -11.01 -10.44
N LEU A 1159 57.63 -11.48 -9.72
CA LEU A 1159 57.55 -12.69 -8.89
C LEU A 1159 56.48 -12.55 -7.80
N ALA A 1160 56.45 -11.42 -7.10
CA ALA A 1160 55.45 -11.12 -6.07
C ALA A 1160 54.03 -11.03 -6.64
N LEU A 1161 53.86 -10.41 -7.81
CA LEU A 1161 52.57 -10.35 -8.50
C LEU A 1161 52.11 -11.72 -8.98
N ALA A 1162 53.02 -12.56 -9.48
CA ALA A 1162 52.70 -13.93 -9.89
C ALA A 1162 52.24 -14.76 -8.68
N GLU A 1163 52.92 -14.63 -7.54
CA GLU A 1163 52.52 -15.30 -6.30
C GLU A 1163 51.14 -14.87 -5.80
N THR A 1164 50.84 -13.58 -5.88
CA THR A 1164 49.58 -13.03 -5.36
C THR A 1164 48.37 -13.32 -6.26
N PHE A 1165 48.56 -13.30 -7.59
CA PHE A 1165 47.47 -13.37 -8.57
C PHE A 1165 47.40 -14.67 -9.38
N CYS A 1166 48.42 -15.55 -9.31
CA CYS A 1166 48.49 -16.79 -10.11
C CYS A 1166 48.42 -18.06 -9.26
N LEU A 1167 47.65 -18.07 -8.16
CA LEU A 1167 47.52 -19.23 -7.26
C LEU A 1167 47.13 -20.54 -7.98
N ASN A 1168 46.32 -20.44 -9.04
CA ASN A 1168 45.85 -21.59 -9.84
C ASN A 1168 46.66 -21.83 -11.13
N CYS A 1169 47.58 -20.92 -11.49
CA CYS A 1169 48.42 -21.00 -12.69
C CYS A 1169 49.89 -20.91 -12.28
N GLY A 1170 50.50 -22.05 -11.95
CA GLY A 1170 51.86 -22.09 -11.42
C GLY A 1170 52.96 -21.83 -12.44
N ILE A 1171 52.66 -21.24 -13.60
CA ILE A 1171 53.63 -20.99 -14.67
C ILE A 1171 54.20 -19.57 -14.53
N LEU A 1172 55.52 -19.43 -14.60
CA LEU A 1172 56.20 -18.15 -14.72
C LEU A 1172 57.32 -18.22 -15.76
N ALA A 1173 57.41 -17.22 -16.64
CA ALA A 1173 58.46 -17.11 -17.63
C ALA A 1173 59.38 -15.92 -17.36
N LEU A 1174 60.68 -16.21 -17.28
CA LEU A 1174 61.76 -15.24 -17.11
C LEU A 1174 62.60 -15.22 -18.38
N ASP A 1175 62.49 -14.13 -19.13
CA ASP A 1175 63.17 -13.91 -20.40
C ASP A 1175 64.40 -13.02 -20.17
N GLU A 1176 65.59 -13.60 -20.34
CA GLU A 1176 66.91 -12.99 -20.11
C GLU A 1176 67.05 -12.29 -18.75
N PRO A 1177 66.85 -13.00 -17.62
CA PRO A 1177 66.79 -12.40 -16.29
C PRO A 1177 68.14 -11.85 -15.78
N THR A 1178 69.26 -12.22 -16.40
CA THR A 1178 70.61 -11.77 -16.02
C THR A 1178 71.06 -10.48 -16.73
N THR A 1179 70.21 -9.91 -17.58
CA THR A 1179 70.54 -8.70 -18.35
C THR A 1179 70.98 -7.55 -17.42
N ASN A 1180 72.19 -7.00 -17.65
CA ASN A 1180 72.76 -5.89 -16.87
C ASN A 1180 72.95 -6.18 -15.35
N LEU A 1181 72.99 -7.44 -14.93
CA LEU A 1181 73.37 -7.84 -13.58
C LEU A 1181 74.89 -8.11 -13.49
N ASP A 1182 75.48 -7.84 -12.34
CA ASP A 1182 76.84 -8.26 -12.02
C ASP A 1182 76.85 -9.72 -11.53
N ARG A 1183 78.04 -10.33 -11.48
CA ARG A 1183 78.19 -11.74 -11.12
C ARG A 1183 77.61 -12.08 -9.74
N ASP A 1184 77.80 -11.22 -8.75
CA ASP A 1184 77.33 -11.44 -7.38
C ASP A 1184 75.79 -11.44 -7.29
N ASN A 1185 75.12 -10.54 -8.03
CA ASN A 1185 73.66 -10.53 -8.12
C ASN A 1185 73.12 -11.66 -9.02
N ILE A 1186 73.87 -12.10 -10.04
CA ILE A 1186 73.53 -13.30 -10.85
C ILE A 1186 73.55 -14.56 -9.97
N GLU A 1187 74.60 -14.76 -9.17
CA GLU A 1187 74.70 -15.87 -8.22
C GLU A 1187 73.57 -15.82 -7.17
N SER A 1188 73.30 -14.65 -6.62
CA SER A 1188 72.24 -14.48 -5.62
C SER A 1188 70.84 -14.67 -6.21
N LEU A 1189 70.61 -14.25 -7.46
CA LEU A 1189 69.38 -14.51 -8.21
C LEU A 1189 69.22 -16.00 -8.49
N ALA A 1190 70.29 -16.70 -8.88
CA ALA A 1190 70.26 -18.15 -9.07
C ALA A 1190 69.88 -18.87 -7.78
N HIS A 1191 70.48 -18.49 -6.65
CA HIS A 1191 70.14 -19.03 -5.33
C HIS A 1191 68.68 -18.75 -4.94
N ALA A 1192 68.19 -17.52 -5.14
CA ALA A 1192 66.81 -17.16 -4.84
C ALA A 1192 65.80 -17.94 -5.71
N LEU A 1193 66.09 -18.13 -7.00
CA LEU A 1193 65.25 -18.95 -7.88
C LEU A 1193 65.25 -20.42 -7.48
N VAL A 1194 66.39 -20.97 -7.05
CA VAL A 1194 66.48 -22.34 -6.51
C VAL A 1194 65.68 -22.48 -5.22
N GLU A 1195 65.72 -21.51 -4.32
CA GLU A 1195 64.88 -21.47 -3.11
C GLU A 1195 63.38 -21.43 -3.45
N ILE A 1196 62.99 -20.64 -4.46
CA ILE A 1196 61.60 -20.59 -4.97
C ILE A 1196 61.21 -21.95 -5.56
N ILE A 1197 62.06 -22.56 -6.40
CA ILE A 1197 61.85 -23.89 -6.97
C ILE A 1197 61.69 -24.93 -5.83
N LYS A 1198 62.56 -24.90 -4.83
CA LYS A 1198 62.56 -25.83 -3.69
C LYS A 1198 61.31 -25.68 -2.84
N SER A 1199 60.96 -24.46 -2.44
CA SER A 1199 59.75 -24.19 -1.64
C SER A 1199 58.47 -24.59 -2.37
N ARG A 1200 58.45 -24.43 -3.71
CA ARG A 1200 57.29 -24.75 -4.55
C ARG A 1200 57.33 -26.13 -5.22
N SER A 1201 58.39 -26.91 -5.03
CA SER A 1201 58.52 -28.28 -5.56
C SER A 1201 57.39 -29.21 -5.09
N ARG A 1202 56.78 -28.93 -3.93
CA ARG A 1202 55.62 -29.66 -3.38
C ARG A 1202 54.29 -29.30 -4.05
N GLN A 1203 54.22 -28.17 -4.77
CA GLN A 1203 53.04 -27.76 -5.52
C GLN A 1203 52.99 -28.55 -6.83
N ARG A 1204 51.87 -29.23 -7.09
CA ARG A 1204 51.73 -30.13 -8.26
C ARG A 1204 51.87 -29.43 -9.62
N ASN A 1205 51.68 -28.09 -9.68
CA ASN A 1205 51.50 -27.36 -10.93
C ASN A 1205 52.51 -26.20 -11.14
N PHE A 1206 53.60 -26.12 -10.36
CA PHE A 1206 54.60 -25.04 -10.54
C PHE A 1206 55.56 -25.35 -11.71
N GLN A 1207 55.71 -24.39 -12.62
CA GLN A 1207 56.62 -24.44 -13.77
C GLN A 1207 57.35 -23.10 -13.90
N LEU A 1208 58.67 -23.17 -13.95
CA LEU A 1208 59.50 -22.00 -14.20
C LEU A 1208 60.21 -22.19 -15.54
N LEU A 1209 59.94 -21.29 -16.48
CA LEU A 1209 60.59 -21.22 -17.78
C LEU A 1209 61.64 -20.11 -17.75
N ILE A 1210 62.91 -20.49 -17.87
CA ILE A 1210 64.02 -19.53 -17.92
C ILE A 1210 64.65 -19.60 -19.30
N ILE A 1211 64.69 -18.45 -19.98
CA ILE A 1211 65.37 -18.29 -21.27
C ILE A 1211 66.60 -17.43 -21.02
N THR A 1212 67.79 -17.95 -21.32
CA THR A 1212 69.03 -17.20 -21.17
C THR A 1212 70.12 -17.62 -22.16
N HIS A 1213 71.02 -16.69 -22.48
CA HIS A 1213 72.30 -16.98 -23.14
C HIS A 1213 73.47 -17.07 -22.15
N ASP A 1214 73.24 -16.82 -20.87
CA ASP A 1214 74.26 -16.87 -19.82
C ASP A 1214 74.47 -18.32 -19.35
N GLU A 1215 75.50 -18.97 -19.90
CA GLU A 1215 75.82 -20.37 -19.55
C GLU A 1215 76.29 -20.52 -18.09
N ASP A 1216 76.94 -19.49 -17.51
CA ASP A 1216 77.37 -19.49 -16.10
C ASP A 1216 76.14 -19.51 -15.18
N PHE A 1217 75.09 -18.74 -15.51
CA PHE A 1217 73.82 -18.76 -14.80
C PHE A 1217 73.11 -20.12 -14.88
N VAL A 1218 73.14 -20.77 -16.04
CA VAL A 1218 72.60 -22.13 -16.21
C VAL A 1218 73.38 -23.14 -15.38
N GLU A 1219 74.70 -23.03 -15.32
CA GLU A 1219 75.53 -23.88 -14.47
C GLU A 1219 75.20 -23.69 -12.99
N LEU A 1220 75.05 -22.44 -12.53
CA LEU A 1220 74.68 -22.12 -11.14
C LEU A 1220 73.32 -22.70 -10.75
N LEU A 1221 72.32 -22.63 -11.64
CA LEU A 1221 71.04 -23.30 -11.45
C LEU A 1221 71.19 -24.84 -11.44
N GLY A 1222 72.08 -25.37 -12.29
CA GLY A 1222 72.41 -26.78 -12.44
C GLY A 1222 73.17 -27.40 -11.26
N ARG A 1223 73.87 -26.60 -10.45
CA ARG A 1223 74.49 -27.06 -9.18
C ARG A 1223 73.45 -27.47 -8.15
N SER A 1224 72.18 -27.12 -8.35
CA SER A 1224 71.07 -27.59 -7.54
C SER A 1224 70.57 -28.97 -7.99
N SER A 1225 70.15 -29.82 -7.06
CA SER A 1225 69.64 -31.18 -7.36
C SER A 1225 68.26 -31.19 -8.05
N TYR A 1226 67.75 -30.04 -8.49
CA TYR A 1226 66.40 -29.90 -9.03
C TYR A 1226 66.38 -29.82 -10.56
N ILE A 1227 67.50 -29.51 -11.22
CA ILE A 1227 67.55 -29.32 -12.68
C ILE A 1227 68.50 -30.35 -13.29
N GLU A 1228 67.96 -31.34 -13.99
CA GLU A 1228 68.74 -32.42 -14.61
C GLU A 1228 69.06 -32.15 -16.09
N HIS A 1229 68.17 -31.44 -16.78
CA HIS A 1229 68.23 -31.24 -18.23
C HIS A 1229 67.91 -29.79 -18.60
N PHE A 1230 68.46 -29.34 -19.72
CA PHE A 1230 68.10 -28.07 -20.35
C PHE A 1230 67.93 -28.28 -21.86
N TYR A 1231 67.25 -27.34 -22.51
CA TYR A 1231 67.02 -27.34 -23.94
C TYR A 1231 67.93 -26.30 -24.59
N ARG A 1232 68.91 -26.74 -25.37
CA ARG A 1232 69.78 -25.87 -26.16
C ARG A 1232 69.15 -25.63 -27.52
N ILE A 1233 68.99 -24.36 -27.86
CA ILE A 1233 68.43 -23.95 -29.15
C ILE A 1233 69.57 -23.41 -30.01
N ARG A 1234 69.76 -23.98 -31.19
CA ARG A 1234 70.78 -23.57 -32.17
C ARG A 1234 70.17 -23.44 -33.56
N LYS A 1235 70.85 -22.72 -34.45
CA LYS A 1235 70.52 -22.75 -35.88
C LYS A 1235 71.28 -23.88 -36.55
N ASN A 1236 70.59 -24.68 -37.35
CA ASN A 1236 71.21 -25.68 -38.20
C ASN A 1236 71.83 -25.04 -39.46
N GLN A 1237 72.42 -25.84 -40.34
CA GLN A 1237 73.10 -25.35 -41.55
C GLN A 1237 72.16 -24.58 -42.49
N ASP A 1238 70.88 -24.94 -42.50
CA ASP A 1238 69.82 -24.29 -43.29
C ASP A 1238 69.23 -23.04 -42.59
N GLN A 1239 69.85 -22.60 -41.49
CA GLN A 1239 69.38 -21.52 -40.62
C GLN A 1239 68.01 -21.76 -39.97
N ASN A 1240 67.51 -23.00 -40.03
CA ASN A 1240 66.35 -23.43 -39.29
C ASN A 1240 66.73 -23.69 -37.84
N SER A 1241 65.83 -23.43 -36.92
CA SER A 1241 66.15 -23.63 -35.50
C SER A 1241 65.91 -25.06 -35.08
N GLU A 1242 66.90 -25.59 -34.36
CA GLU A 1242 66.94 -26.94 -33.85
C GLU A 1242 67.00 -26.89 -32.32
N ILE A 1243 66.06 -27.60 -31.68
CA ILE A 1243 66.01 -27.71 -30.22
C ILE A 1243 66.60 -29.06 -29.84
N THR A 1244 67.64 -29.04 -29.01
CA THR A 1244 68.33 -30.23 -28.53
C THR A 1244 68.22 -30.31 -27.01
N LYS A 1245 67.80 -31.47 -26.49
CA LYS A 1245 67.78 -31.70 -25.03
C LYS A 1245 69.18 -32.11 -24.58
N CYS A 1246 69.76 -31.37 -23.66
CA CYS A 1246 71.10 -31.57 -23.13
C CYS A 1246 71.04 -31.90 -21.63
N SER A 1247 71.96 -32.73 -21.16
CA SER A 1247 72.14 -33.00 -19.72
C SER A 1247 72.94 -31.86 -19.08
N ILE A 1248 72.61 -31.47 -17.85
CA ILE A 1248 73.40 -30.46 -17.12
C ILE A 1248 74.86 -30.88 -16.93
N THR A 1249 75.12 -32.19 -16.81
CA THR A 1249 76.48 -32.76 -16.71
C THR A 1249 77.33 -32.57 -17.97
N SER A 1250 76.70 -32.27 -19.12
CA SER A 1250 77.40 -32.00 -20.39
C SER A 1250 77.96 -30.59 -20.50
N LEU A 1251 77.53 -29.65 -19.65
CA LEU A 1251 78.15 -28.32 -19.54
C LEU A 1251 79.52 -28.40 -18.86
N SER A 1252 79.68 -29.31 -17.88
CA SER A 1252 80.91 -29.51 -17.11
C SER A 1252 82.07 -30.08 -17.94
N SER A 1253 81.77 -30.78 -19.04
CA SER A 1253 82.77 -31.46 -19.88
C SER A 1253 83.45 -30.57 -20.94
N TYR A 1254 83.08 -29.29 -21.04
CA TYR A 1254 83.66 -28.34 -22.00
C TYR A 1254 84.73 -27.42 -21.40
N LEU A 1255 85.07 -27.58 -20.11
CA LEU A 1255 86.10 -26.83 -19.38
C LEU A 1255 87.16 -27.75 -18.75
N GLN A 1256 87.61 -28.77 -19.50
CA GLN A 1256 88.90 -29.43 -19.26
C GLN A 1256 89.84 -29.24 -20.44
#